data_AF-A0AAV6RQG3-F1
#
_entry.id   AF-A0AAV6RQG3-F1
#
_cell.length_a   1.000
_cell.length_b   1.000
_cell.length_c   1.000
_cell.angle_alpha   90.00
_cell.angle_beta   90.00
_cell.angle_gamma   90.00
#
_symmetry.space_group_name_H-M   'P 1'
#
loop_
_entity.id
_entity.type
_entity.pdbx_description
1 polymer ?
#
loop_
_entity_poly.entity_id
_entity_poly.type
_entity_poly.pdbx_seq_one_letter_code
_entity_poly.pdbx_strand_id
1 'polypeptide(L)'
;MSKYILPVSAFGTVLGCAVLLKNHVTGGRCTSKAVIPGKTVVITGANTGIGKETARELAKRGGRIIMGCRDMEKCEAAAKEIRGKTLNPHVYARHLDLASMKSIREFAEKIKHEEQRVDVLINNAGIMRCPAWKTEDGFDMQFGVNHLGHFLLTNLLLDKLKESAPSRVINLASLAHIIGEIDFEDLHWEKKKFNTKQAYCQSKLANVLFTRELAKRLQGTGVTVNAVHPGVVATQLGRYTNLHQSQFSSSVLGPFFSLLVKSPELGAQASVYLTVSEEMEGVTGHYYDVMTEKEPAPQALDEEVARKLWEVSSKLVGLEEDGQTGGSEPPAEGQNKAAQTEPAQKHGHSPGATLVFFSRMAEPQRNGEPLPEDVDMDDCLTAYTHVFSPDLLKDQVAFITGGGSGIGLRIAEIFMRHGCDTVIASRNLDKLKEAAQKLSAASGRRCLPLCIDVRQPESISAAVDETLKEFGRIDVLINNAAGNFLCPASALSFNAFKTVMEIDTMGTFNTSKVVYEKWFKDHGGNIVNISATLGYRGQGLQVHAGSAKAANDAMTKHLAVEWGPSGVRVNALAPGPVSGTEGFRRLGGPRGEAAGHFNSIPLQRAGNKTEMAHCTLFLASRVSSYVTGAILVADGGSWLTSANDVSMMLGVWSSEKKRDK
;
A
#
# COMPACT_ATOMS: atom_id res chain seq x y z
N MET A 1 21.35 49.63 -3.42
CA MET A 1 21.12 48.21 -3.74
C MET A 1 19.62 47.97 -3.83
N SER A 2 19.15 47.34 -4.91
CA SER A 2 17.72 47.03 -5.10
C SER A 2 17.24 46.14 -3.96
N LYS A 3 16.08 46.47 -3.36
CA LYS A 3 15.45 45.73 -2.26
C LYS A 3 15.19 44.25 -2.57
N TYR A 4 15.31 43.87 -3.84
CA TYR A 4 15.08 42.52 -4.33
C TYR A 4 16.37 41.70 -4.55
N ILE A 5 17.56 42.34 -4.58
CA ILE A 5 18.81 41.61 -4.85
C ILE A 5 19.20 40.71 -3.67
N LEU A 6 19.09 41.19 -2.43
CA LEU A 6 19.47 40.41 -1.25
C LEU A 6 18.55 39.18 -1.04
N PRO A 7 17.21 39.30 -1.13
CA PRO A 7 16.30 38.16 -1.01
C PRO A 7 16.47 37.14 -2.15
N VAL A 8 16.67 37.60 -3.39
CA VAL A 8 16.88 36.72 -4.55
C VAL A 8 18.21 35.97 -4.43
N SER A 9 19.28 36.65 -3.99
CA SER A 9 20.57 36.01 -3.74
C SER A 9 20.48 34.97 -2.61
N ALA A 10 19.83 35.29 -1.49
CA ALA A 10 19.65 34.36 -0.38
C ALA A 10 18.83 33.13 -0.80
N PHE A 11 17.75 33.33 -1.55
CA PHE A 11 16.94 32.23 -2.10
C PHE A 11 17.74 31.36 -3.07
N GLY A 12 18.52 31.97 -3.97
CA GLY A 12 19.39 31.27 -4.90
C GLY A 12 20.46 30.43 -4.20
N THR A 13 21.09 30.96 -3.13
CA THR A 13 22.07 30.22 -2.33
C THR A 13 21.43 29.05 -1.58
N VAL A 14 20.27 29.24 -0.94
CA VAL A 14 19.56 28.15 -0.25
C VAL A 14 19.15 27.04 -1.23
N LEU A 15 18.61 27.41 -2.38
CA LEU A 15 18.24 26.46 -3.44
C LEU A 15 19.47 25.71 -3.99
N GLY A 16 20.58 26.42 -4.23
CA GLY A 16 21.85 25.83 -4.67
C GLY A 16 22.41 24.84 -3.66
N CYS A 17 22.44 25.20 -2.37
CA CYS A 17 22.87 24.30 -1.28
C CYS A 17 21.97 23.07 -1.18
N ALA A 18 20.64 23.22 -1.32
CA ALA A 18 19.71 22.10 -1.31
C ALA A 18 19.93 21.14 -2.50
N VAL A 19 20.23 21.67 -3.69
CA VAL A 19 20.57 20.86 -4.89
C VAL A 19 21.90 20.13 -4.71
N LEU A 20 22.93 20.80 -4.18
CA LEU A 20 24.23 20.17 -3.90
C LEU A 20 24.12 19.09 -2.83
N LEU A 21 23.37 19.35 -1.75
CA LEU A 21 23.09 18.36 -0.70
C LEU A 21 22.32 17.16 -1.27
N LYS A 22 21.30 17.40 -2.11
CA LYS A 22 20.59 16.33 -2.80
C LYS A 22 21.50 15.51 -3.71
N ASN A 23 22.36 16.15 -4.50
CA ASN A 23 23.31 15.45 -5.37
C ASN A 23 24.32 14.62 -4.55
N HIS A 24 24.84 15.18 -3.46
CA HIS A 24 25.77 14.49 -2.56
C HIS A 24 25.11 13.26 -1.91
N VAL A 25 23.90 13.42 -1.37
CA VAL A 25 23.17 12.32 -0.71
C VAL A 25 22.67 11.26 -1.71
N THR A 26 22.32 11.67 -2.94
CA THR A 26 21.75 10.76 -3.94
C THR A 26 22.78 10.09 -4.86
N GLY A 27 24.05 10.47 -4.76
CA GLY A 27 25.17 9.90 -5.53
C GLY A 27 25.27 10.39 -6.97
N GLY A 28 24.42 11.33 -7.42
CA GLY A 28 24.55 11.97 -8.74
C GLY A 28 24.29 11.06 -9.94
N ARG A 29 24.77 11.48 -11.12
CA ARG A 29 24.66 10.74 -12.39
C ARG A 29 25.92 9.93 -12.67
N CYS A 30 25.77 8.84 -13.41
CA CYS A 30 26.88 8.05 -13.92
C CYS A 30 27.85 8.96 -14.68
N THR A 31 29.10 9.00 -14.22
CA THR A 31 30.16 9.85 -14.76
C THR A 31 30.74 9.30 -16.07
N SER A 32 30.70 7.98 -16.25
CA SER A 32 31.17 7.32 -17.47
C SER A 32 30.35 7.76 -18.68
N LYS A 33 31.05 8.19 -19.74
CA LYS A 33 30.48 8.54 -21.05
C LYS A 33 30.56 7.38 -22.05
N ALA A 34 30.99 6.20 -21.62
CA ALA A 34 31.13 5.04 -22.49
C ALA A 34 29.80 4.68 -23.17
N VAL A 35 29.90 4.34 -24.45
CA VAL A 35 28.81 3.82 -25.28
C VAL A 35 28.98 2.31 -25.46
N ILE A 36 27.90 1.60 -25.73
CA ILE A 36 27.85 0.15 -25.81
C ILE A 36 27.23 -0.35 -27.14
N PRO A 37 27.66 0.17 -28.30
CA PRO A 37 27.13 -0.29 -29.59
C PRO A 37 27.39 -1.79 -29.77
N GLY A 38 26.39 -2.50 -30.27
CA GLY A 38 26.47 -3.94 -30.53
C GLY A 38 26.44 -4.84 -29.30
N LYS A 39 26.32 -4.28 -28.09
CA LYS A 39 26.15 -5.05 -26.85
C LYS A 39 24.67 -5.36 -26.60
N THR A 40 24.35 -6.61 -26.30
CA THR A 40 23.00 -7.06 -25.95
C THR A 40 22.81 -7.05 -24.44
N VAL A 41 21.81 -6.32 -23.96
CA VAL A 41 21.48 -6.13 -22.55
C VAL A 41 20.10 -6.71 -22.27
N VAL A 42 20.01 -7.68 -21.37
CA VAL A 42 18.75 -8.23 -20.86
C VAL A 42 18.44 -7.58 -19.52
N ILE A 43 17.25 -6.99 -19.37
CA ILE A 43 16.82 -6.30 -18.15
C ILE A 43 15.46 -6.84 -17.71
N THR A 44 15.39 -7.41 -16.50
CA THR A 44 14.12 -7.86 -15.91
C THR A 44 13.35 -6.67 -15.31
N GLY A 45 12.02 -6.64 -15.44
CA GLY A 45 11.17 -5.60 -14.86
C GLY A 45 11.42 -4.20 -15.44
N ALA A 46 11.72 -4.12 -16.73
CA ALA A 46 12.14 -2.90 -17.41
C ALA A 46 11.00 -1.98 -17.88
N ASN A 47 9.73 -2.30 -17.63
CA ASN A 47 8.60 -1.49 -18.11
C ASN A 47 8.30 -0.24 -17.25
N THR A 48 8.79 -0.19 -16.00
CA THR A 48 8.57 0.93 -15.07
C THR A 48 9.78 1.17 -14.15
N GLY A 49 9.79 2.31 -13.44
CA GLY A 49 10.76 2.57 -12.37
C GLY A 49 12.23 2.52 -12.84
N ILE A 50 13.10 1.99 -11.97
CA ILE A 50 14.55 1.91 -12.21
C ILE A 50 14.85 1.13 -13.50
N GLY A 51 14.21 -0.03 -13.71
CA GLY A 51 14.45 -0.86 -14.88
C GLY A 51 14.18 -0.15 -16.20
N LYS A 52 13.11 0.65 -16.28
CA LYS A 52 12.78 1.46 -17.47
C LYS A 52 13.83 2.53 -17.75
N GLU A 53 14.27 3.23 -16.71
CA GLU A 53 15.27 4.28 -16.86
C GLU A 53 16.67 3.71 -17.16
N THR A 54 17.01 2.55 -16.61
CA THR A 54 18.22 1.79 -16.99
C THR A 54 18.15 1.37 -18.46
N ALA A 55 17.02 0.81 -18.91
CA ALA A 55 16.79 0.47 -20.31
C ALA A 55 16.92 1.69 -21.24
N ARG A 56 16.33 2.82 -20.85
CA ARG A 56 16.41 4.07 -21.62
C ARG A 56 17.84 4.58 -21.74
N GLU A 57 18.59 4.61 -20.64
CA GLU A 57 19.95 5.13 -20.63
C GLU A 57 20.93 4.23 -21.39
N LEU A 58 20.79 2.91 -21.28
CA LEU A 58 21.61 1.95 -22.04
C LEU A 58 21.23 1.94 -23.54
N ALA A 59 19.94 2.10 -23.88
CA ALA A 59 19.51 2.30 -25.26
C ALA A 59 20.09 3.58 -25.87
N LYS A 60 20.12 4.67 -25.10
CA LYS A 60 20.74 5.95 -25.52
C LYS A 60 22.24 5.81 -25.79
N ARG A 61 22.90 4.87 -25.10
CA ARG A 61 24.31 4.53 -25.29
C ARG A 61 24.54 3.52 -26.42
N GLY A 62 23.52 3.19 -27.22
CA GLY A 62 23.64 2.31 -28.39
C GLY A 62 23.46 0.81 -28.11
N GLY A 63 23.05 0.43 -26.89
CA GLY A 63 22.83 -0.97 -26.54
C GLY A 63 21.59 -1.56 -27.22
N ARG A 64 21.64 -2.85 -27.54
CA ARG A 64 20.47 -3.64 -27.92
C ARG A 64 19.78 -4.11 -26.65
N ILE A 65 18.58 -3.61 -26.37
CA ILE A 65 17.91 -3.80 -25.09
C ILE A 65 16.76 -4.80 -25.20
N ILE A 66 16.81 -5.87 -24.40
CA ILE A 66 15.74 -6.85 -24.23
C ILE A 66 15.07 -6.63 -22.87
N MET A 67 13.82 -6.19 -22.92
CA MET A 67 13.02 -5.85 -21.75
C MET A 67 12.13 -7.03 -21.36
N GLY A 68 12.51 -7.78 -20.33
CA GLY A 68 11.74 -8.91 -19.81
C GLY A 68 10.71 -8.45 -18.78
N CYS A 69 9.40 -8.56 -19.09
CA CYS A 69 8.32 -8.14 -18.19
C CYS A 69 7.10 -9.07 -18.25
N ARG A 70 6.37 -9.17 -17.13
CA ARG A 70 5.10 -9.90 -17.03
C ARG A 70 3.98 -9.27 -17.86
N ASP A 71 3.81 -7.95 -17.75
CA ASP A 71 2.76 -7.21 -18.43
C ASP A 71 3.28 -6.73 -19.79
N MET A 72 2.94 -7.48 -20.85
CA MET A 72 3.43 -7.21 -22.20
C MET A 72 2.89 -5.92 -22.80
N GLU A 73 1.66 -5.53 -22.48
CA GLU A 73 1.09 -4.28 -22.97
C GLU A 73 1.88 -3.08 -22.42
N LYS A 74 2.14 -3.07 -21.11
CA LYS A 74 2.99 -2.04 -20.49
C LYS A 74 4.44 -2.10 -20.97
N CYS A 75 4.97 -3.31 -21.20
CA CYS A 75 6.34 -3.49 -21.68
C CYS A 75 6.51 -2.93 -23.09
N GLU A 76 5.60 -3.24 -24.01
CA GLU A 76 5.67 -2.76 -25.39
C GLU A 76 5.45 -1.24 -25.47
N ALA A 77 4.55 -0.70 -24.65
CA ALA A 77 4.38 0.75 -24.52
C ALA A 77 5.67 1.44 -24.06
N ALA A 78 6.34 0.88 -23.04
CA ALA A 78 7.62 1.41 -22.55
C ALA A 78 8.74 1.27 -23.60
N ALA A 79 8.81 0.14 -24.30
CA ALA A 79 9.78 -0.08 -25.36
C ALA A 79 9.59 0.93 -26.50
N LYS A 80 8.35 1.15 -26.95
CA LYS A 80 8.00 2.16 -27.97
C LYS A 80 8.42 3.56 -27.55
N GLU A 81 8.16 3.94 -26.30
CA GLU A 81 8.57 5.23 -25.75
C GLU A 81 10.10 5.38 -25.75
N ILE A 82 10.83 4.35 -25.32
CA ILE A 82 12.30 4.37 -25.30
C ILE A 82 12.84 4.53 -26.72
N ARG A 83 12.37 3.73 -27.68
CA ARG A 83 12.77 3.85 -29.10
C ARG A 83 12.58 5.27 -29.62
N GLY A 84 11.43 5.88 -29.31
CA GLY A 84 11.14 7.27 -29.71
C GLY A 84 12.07 8.30 -29.05
N LYS A 85 12.40 8.14 -27.76
CA LYS A 85 13.25 9.07 -27.01
C LYS A 85 14.75 8.94 -27.31
N THR A 86 15.21 7.75 -27.63
CA THR A 86 16.65 7.48 -27.85
C THR A 86 17.01 7.36 -29.32
N LEU A 87 16.02 7.27 -30.21
CA LEU A 87 16.19 6.97 -31.63
C LEU A 87 16.92 5.64 -31.90
N ASN A 88 16.97 4.76 -30.90
CA ASN A 88 17.54 3.42 -31.02
C ASN A 88 16.41 2.42 -31.35
N PRO A 89 16.38 1.80 -32.54
CA PRO A 89 15.33 0.85 -32.91
C PRO A 89 15.46 -0.50 -32.18
N HIS A 90 16.61 -0.78 -31.55
CA HIS A 90 16.94 -2.07 -30.96
C HIS A 90 16.51 -2.19 -29.50
N VAL A 91 15.23 -1.92 -29.23
CA VAL A 91 14.62 -2.09 -27.90
C VAL A 91 13.40 -2.98 -28.03
N TYR A 92 13.41 -4.14 -27.40
CA TYR A 92 12.45 -5.21 -27.62
C TYR A 92 11.77 -5.63 -26.32
N ALA A 93 10.45 -5.68 -26.32
CA ALA A 93 9.69 -6.28 -25.21
C ALA A 93 9.64 -7.81 -25.38
N ARG A 94 9.78 -8.52 -24.26
CA ARG A 94 9.64 -9.98 -24.18
C ARG A 94 8.93 -10.36 -22.90
N HIS A 95 8.06 -11.37 -22.98
CA HIS A 95 7.29 -11.84 -21.84
C HIS A 95 8.19 -12.60 -20.86
N LEU A 96 8.21 -12.17 -19.61
CA LEU A 96 8.93 -12.84 -18.52
C LEU A 96 8.19 -12.60 -17.20
N ASP A 97 7.55 -13.64 -16.69
CA ASP A 97 7.06 -13.65 -15.31
C ASP A 97 8.04 -14.43 -14.42
N LEU A 98 8.66 -13.74 -13.47
CA LEU A 98 9.60 -14.33 -12.51
C LEU A 98 8.90 -15.13 -11.40
N ALA A 99 7.56 -15.06 -11.32
CA ALA A 99 6.76 -15.91 -10.43
C ALA A 99 6.40 -17.26 -11.07
N SER A 100 6.97 -17.61 -12.23
CA SER A 100 6.70 -18.86 -12.96
C SER A 100 8.00 -19.44 -13.52
N MET A 101 8.46 -20.58 -13.00
CA MET A 101 9.68 -21.25 -13.50
C MET A 101 9.53 -21.66 -14.97
N LYS A 102 8.31 -22.01 -15.40
CA LYS A 102 7.99 -22.24 -16.81
C LYS A 102 8.22 -21.00 -17.66
N SER A 103 7.67 -19.84 -17.26
CA SER A 103 7.89 -18.59 -18.00
C SER A 103 9.36 -18.21 -18.09
N ILE A 104 10.15 -18.48 -17.04
CA ILE A 104 11.59 -18.19 -17.02
C ILE A 104 12.34 -19.07 -18.02
N ARG A 105 12.04 -20.38 -18.06
CA ARG A 105 12.65 -21.31 -19.01
C ARG A 105 12.30 -20.96 -20.44
N GLU A 106 11.03 -20.67 -20.72
CA GLU A 106 10.59 -20.25 -22.05
C GLU A 106 11.26 -18.95 -22.52
N PHE A 107 11.43 -17.98 -21.61
CA PHE A 107 12.16 -16.76 -21.91
C PHE A 107 13.64 -17.04 -22.22
N ALA A 108 14.32 -17.82 -21.37
CA ALA A 108 15.73 -18.14 -21.55
C ALA A 108 16.00 -18.89 -22.86
N GLU A 109 15.16 -19.87 -23.22
CA GLU A 109 15.26 -20.56 -24.51
C GLU A 109 15.11 -19.62 -25.69
N LYS A 110 14.13 -18.71 -25.64
CA LYS A 110 13.95 -17.69 -26.70
C LYS A 110 15.17 -16.79 -26.81
N ILE A 111 15.76 -16.34 -25.70
CA ILE A 111 16.98 -15.53 -25.74
C ILE A 111 18.16 -16.31 -26.33
N LYS A 112 18.37 -17.56 -25.92
CA LYS A 112 19.45 -18.40 -26.46
C LYS A 112 19.34 -18.58 -27.98
N HIS A 113 18.12 -18.70 -28.49
CA HIS A 113 17.83 -18.91 -29.91
C HIS A 113 17.84 -17.61 -30.74
N GLU A 114 17.18 -16.55 -30.27
CA GLU A 114 16.97 -15.32 -31.04
C GLU A 114 18.17 -14.35 -30.95
N GLU A 115 18.88 -14.33 -29.83
CA GLU A 115 19.95 -13.37 -29.60
C GLU A 115 21.31 -14.00 -29.85
N GLN A 116 22.17 -13.32 -30.63
CA GLN A 116 23.50 -13.84 -30.94
C GLN A 116 24.43 -13.85 -29.71
N ARG A 117 24.26 -12.87 -28.82
CA ARG A 117 25.08 -12.66 -27.62
C ARG A 117 24.22 -12.07 -26.50
N VAL A 118 24.67 -12.25 -25.26
CA VAL A 118 24.15 -11.56 -24.07
C VAL A 118 25.35 -11.02 -23.31
N ASP A 119 25.59 -9.73 -23.40
CA ASP A 119 26.73 -9.07 -22.77
C ASP A 119 26.45 -8.64 -21.34
N VAL A 120 25.19 -8.32 -21.06
CA VAL A 120 24.80 -7.78 -19.76
C VAL A 120 23.45 -8.36 -19.36
N LEU A 121 23.40 -8.95 -18.17
CA LEU A 121 22.15 -9.35 -17.51
C LEU A 121 21.92 -8.48 -16.28
N ILE A 122 20.82 -7.74 -16.26
CA ILE A 122 20.43 -6.88 -15.14
C ILE A 122 19.18 -7.48 -14.47
N ASN A 123 19.41 -8.13 -13.33
CA ASN A 123 18.39 -8.69 -12.47
C ASN A 123 17.77 -7.57 -11.60
N ASN A 124 16.88 -6.79 -12.22
CA ASN A 124 16.28 -5.57 -11.66
C ASN A 124 14.88 -5.77 -11.07
N ALA A 125 14.08 -6.68 -11.63
CA ALA A 125 12.71 -6.87 -11.19
C ALA A 125 12.65 -7.17 -9.69
N GLY A 126 11.54 -6.78 -9.06
CA GLY A 126 11.32 -7.14 -7.68
C GLY A 126 10.02 -6.61 -7.12
N ILE A 127 9.66 -7.20 -6.00
CA ILE A 127 8.48 -6.86 -5.21
C ILE A 127 8.88 -6.70 -3.75
N MET A 128 8.12 -5.92 -3.01
CA MET A 128 8.40 -5.61 -1.62
C MET A 128 7.10 -5.55 -0.82
N ARG A 129 7.13 -6.17 0.36
CA ARG A 129 6.06 -6.21 1.35
C ARG A 129 4.70 -6.63 0.78
N CYS A 130 4.68 -7.53 -0.19
CA CYS A 130 3.42 -8.10 -0.66
C CYS A 130 2.76 -8.93 0.47
N PRO A 131 1.44 -9.18 0.40
CA PRO A 131 0.79 -10.18 1.23
C PRO A 131 1.46 -11.56 1.10
N ALA A 132 1.05 -12.53 1.94
CA ALA A 132 1.53 -13.91 1.94
C ALA A 132 1.06 -14.68 0.68
N TRP A 133 1.50 -14.23 -0.48
CA TRP A 133 1.24 -14.83 -1.77
C TRP A 133 2.28 -15.91 -2.06
N LYS A 134 1.92 -16.83 -2.95
CA LYS A 134 2.81 -17.85 -3.48
C LYS A 134 3.00 -17.65 -4.99
N THR A 135 4.18 -17.99 -5.51
CA THR A 135 4.43 -18.09 -6.95
C THR A 135 3.61 -19.22 -7.57
N GLU A 136 3.56 -19.32 -8.90
CA GLU A 136 2.89 -20.45 -9.57
C GLU A 136 3.46 -21.81 -9.11
N ASP A 137 4.76 -21.83 -8.81
CA ASP A 137 5.50 -23.00 -8.34
C ASP A 137 5.45 -23.19 -6.80
N GLY A 138 4.66 -22.39 -6.07
CA GLY A 138 4.41 -22.58 -4.63
C GLY A 138 5.42 -21.94 -3.67
N PHE A 139 6.39 -21.16 -4.15
CA PHE A 139 7.37 -20.46 -3.30
C PHE A 139 6.77 -19.19 -2.69
N ASP A 140 7.32 -18.73 -1.55
CA ASP A 140 7.04 -17.35 -1.08
C ASP A 140 7.24 -16.35 -2.23
N MET A 141 6.27 -15.48 -2.44
CA MET A 141 6.26 -14.56 -3.57
C MET A 141 7.48 -13.63 -3.59
N GLN A 142 7.96 -13.14 -2.44
CA GLN A 142 9.13 -12.24 -2.42
C GLN A 142 10.45 -12.96 -2.67
N PHE A 143 10.66 -14.11 -2.02
CA PHE A 143 11.84 -14.95 -2.24
C PHE A 143 11.86 -15.54 -3.65
N GLY A 144 10.69 -16.00 -4.13
CA GLY A 144 10.46 -16.53 -5.46
C GLY A 144 10.79 -15.52 -6.55
N VAL A 145 10.20 -14.33 -6.54
CA VAL A 145 10.41 -13.32 -7.58
C VAL A 145 11.78 -12.63 -7.45
N ASN A 146 12.19 -12.23 -6.25
CA ASN A 146 13.39 -11.41 -6.09
C ASN A 146 14.68 -12.21 -6.21
N HIS A 147 14.68 -13.48 -5.78
CA HIS A 147 15.86 -14.36 -5.74
C HIS A 147 15.72 -15.56 -6.66
N LEU A 148 14.80 -16.51 -6.41
CA LEU A 148 14.75 -17.79 -7.17
C LEU A 148 14.55 -17.59 -8.68
N GLY A 149 13.68 -16.67 -9.07
CA GLY A 149 13.42 -16.39 -10.49
C GLY A 149 14.64 -15.83 -11.20
N HIS A 150 15.38 -14.91 -10.56
CA HIS A 150 16.64 -14.40 -11.10
C HIS A 150 17.76 -15.43 -11.04
N PHE A 151 17.80 -16.26 -10.00
CA PHE A 151 18.73 -17.37 -9.86
C PHE A 151 18.58 -18.33 -11.04
N LEU A 152 17.36 -18.79 -11.33
CA LEU A 152 17.08 -19.66 -12.47
C LEU A 152 17.42 -18.98 -13.79
N LEU A 153 16.93 -17.75 -14.02
CA LEU A 153 17.19 -17.03 -15.27
C LEU A 153 18.68 -16.86 -15.55
N THR A 154 19.45 -16.47 -14.51
CA THR A 154 20.89 -16.27 -14.63
C THR A 154 21.57 -17.57 -15.01
N ASN A 155 21.28 -18.65 -14.28
CA ASN A 155 21.86 -19.98 -14.54
C ASN A 155 21.54 -20.50 -15.96
N LEU A 156 20.31 -20.32 -16.43
CA LEU A 156 19.91 -20.73 -17.79
C LEU A 156 20.59 -19.91 -18.91
N LEU A 157 21.06 -18.70 -18.60
CA LEU A 157 21.77 -17.82 -19.54
C LEU A 157 23.29 -17.83 -19.35
N LEU A 158 23.83 -18.61 -18.40
CA LEU A 158 25.26 -18.57 -18.05
C LEU A 158 26.16 -18.92 -19.24
N ASP A 159 25.84 -19.96 -20.00
CA ASP A 159 26.71 -20.35 -21.11
C ASP A 159 26.72 -19.30 -22.21
N LYS A 160 25.57 -18.69 -22.51
CA LYS A 160 25.47 -17.55 -23.43
C LYS A 160 26.26 -16.33 -22.93
N LEU A 161 26.26 -16.07 -21.62
CA LEU A 161 27.06 -15.00 -21.00
C LEU A 161 28.56 -15.29 -21.14
N LYS A 162 29.00 -16.54 -20.94
CA LYS A 162 30.41 -16.96 -21.10
C LYS A 162 30.86 -16.84 -22.55
N GLU A 163 30.04 -17.28 -23.51
CA GLU A 163 30.29 -17.12 -24.95
C GLU A 163 30.40 -15.65 -25.35
N SER A 164 29.73 -14.76 -24.62
CA SER A 164 29.71 -13.32 -24.86
C SER A 164 30.80 -12.56 -24.10
N ALA A 165 31.68 -13.25 -23.37
CA ALA A 165 32.69 -12.64 -22.52
C ALA A 165 33.59 -11.65 -23.31
N PRO A 166 33.99 -10.51 -22.72
CA PRO A 166 33.67 -10.06 -21.36
C PRO A 166 32.19 -9.65 -21.22
N SER A 167 31.51 -10.20 -20.20
CA SER A 167 30.10 -9.97 -19.93
C SER A 167 29.83 -9.75 -18.44
N ARG A 168 28.69 -9.13 -18.11
CA ARG A 168 28.38 -8.63 -16.77
C ARG A 168 27.00 -9.07 -16.28
N VAL A 169 26.92 -9.49 -15.02
CA VAL A 169 25.65 -9.72 -14.30
C VAL A 169 25.54 -8.72 -13.17
N ILE A 170 24.41 -8.03 -13.10
CA ILE A 170 24.15 -6.99 -12.09
C ILE A 170 22.89 -7.37 -11.32
N ASN A 171 23.05 -7.63 -10.03
CA ASN A 171 21.96 -8.04 -9.14
C ASN A 171 21.49 -6.87 -8.28
N LEU A 172 20.22 -6.48 -8.38
CA LEU A 172 19.68 -5.43 -7.54
C LEU A 172 19.39 -5.93 -6.11
N ALA A 173 20.14 -5.39 -5.16
CA ALA A 173 20.01 -5.59 -3.73
C ALA A 173 19.32 -4.38 -3.05
N SER A 174 19.38 -4.32 -1.72
CA SER A 174 18.80 -3.22 -0.92
C SER A 174 19.53 -3.10 0.42
N LEU A 175 19.52 -1.93 1.07
CA LEU A 175 19.92 -1.80 2.49
C LEU A 175 19.12 -2.74 3.42
N ALA A 176 17.97 -3.23 2.98
CA ALA A 176 17.22 -4.26 3.68
C ALA A 176 18.02 -5.56 3.94
N HIS A 177 19.09 -5.84 3.17
CA HIS A 177 19.95 -7.00 3.40
C HIS A 177 20.67 -6.95 4.75
N ILE A 178 20.92 -5.74 5.30
CA ILE A 178 21.68 -5.54 6.56
C ILE A 178 20.97 -6.17 7.76
N ILE A 179 19.65 -6.28 7.70
CA ILE A 179 18.81 -6.90 8.73
C ILE A 179 18.13 -8.17 8.22
N GLY A 180 18.59 -8.70 7.08
CA GLY A 180 18.11 -9.96 6.54
C GLY A 180 18.77 -11.15 7.23
N GLU A 181 18.08 -12.27 7.23
CA GLU A 181 18.56 -13.57 7.71
C GLU A 181 18.05 -14.63 6.74
N ILE A 182 18.86 -15.64 6.43
CA ILE A 182 18.44 -16.78 5.61
C ILE A 182 17.97 -17.89 6.53
N ASP A 183 16.65 -18.06 6.64
CA ASP A 183 16.05 -19.14 7.40
C ASP A 183 15.90 -20.40 6.54
N PHE A 184 16.92 -21.26 6.53
CA PHE A 184 16.88 -22.52 5.77
C PHE A 184 15.79 -23.48 6.23
N GLU A 185 15.30 -23.36 7.47
CA GLU A 185 14.24 -24.22 8.00
C GLU A 185 12.85 -23.77 7.54
N ASP A 186 12.71 -22.52 7.10
CA ASP A 186 11.42 -21.93 6.73
C ASP A 186 11.53 -20.87 5.62
N LEU A 187 12.26 -21.18 4.55
CA LEU A 187 12.50 -20.25 3.43
C LEU A 187 11.20 -19.69 2.81
N HIS A 188 10.10 -20.44 2.93
CA HIS A 188 8.80 -20.14 2.33
C HIS A 188 7.73 -19.70 3.34
N TRP A 189 8.11 -19.44 4.60
CA TRP A 189 7.24 -18.95 5.67
C TRP A 189 5.99 -19.81 5.91
N GLU A 190 6.20 -21.12 5.99
CA GLU A 190 5.17 -22.13 6.20
C GLU A 190 5.07 -22.53 7.68
N LYS A 191 6.16 -22.39 8.44
CA LYS A 191 6.20 -22.71 9.88
C LYS A 191 5.90 -21.47 10.74
N LYS A 192 6.48 -20.32 10.41
CA LYS A 192 6.35 -19.06 11.16
C LYS A 192 5.25 -18.16 10.57
N LYS A 193 4.70 -17.28 11.40
CA LYS A 193 3.76 -16.25 10.93
C LYS A 193 4.44 -15.35 9.89
N PHE A 194 3.84 -15.22 8.71
CA PHE A 194 4.40 -14.45 7.60
C PHE A 194 4.72 -13.00 8.00
N ASN A 195 5.99 -12.61 7.86
CA ASN A 195 6.45 -11.24 8.07
C ASN A 195 6.89 -10.62 6.75
N THR A 196 6.05 -9.73 6.21
CA THR A 196 6.26 -9.10 4.90
C THR A 196 7.59 -8.34 4.82
N LYS A 197 8.08 -7.75 5.92
CA LYS A 197 9.36 -7.05 5.97
C LYS A 197 10.52 -8.03 6.00
N GLN A 198 10.49 -9.04 6.86
CA GLN A 198 11.58 -10.01 6.99
C GLN A 198 11.73 -10.85 5.71
N ALA A 199 10.63 -11.29 5.09
CA ALA A 199 10.67 -11.97 3.79
C ALA A 199 11.37 -11.12 2.70
N TYR A 200 11.11 -9.81 2.67
CA TYR A 200 11.83 -8.90 1.78
C TYR A 200 13.33 -8.82 2.11
N CYS A 201 13.68 -8.67 3.39
CA CYS A 201 15.06 -8.56 3.86
C CYS A 201 15.85 -9.84 3.55
N GLN A 202 15.26 -11.02 3.80
CA GLN A 202 15.79 -12.33 3.39
C GLN A 202 16.04 -12.37 1.88
N SER A 203 15.07 -11.99 1.06
CA SER A 203 15.24 -12.00 -0.40
C SER A 203 16.36 -11.08 -0.90
N LYS A 204 16.61 -9.95 -0.21
CA LYS A 204 17.67 -9.00 -0.59
C LYS A 204 19.04 -9.39 -0.03
N LEU A 205 19.11 -10.10 1.08
CA LEU A 205 20.31 -10.78 1.54
C LEU A 205 20.70 -11.92 0.58
N ALA A 206 19.72 -12.71 0.15
CA ALA A 206 19.92 -13.80 -0.80
C ALA A 206 20.60 -13.33 -2.10
N ASN A 207 20.21 -12.16 -2.64
CA ASN A 207 20.85 -11.56 -3.81
C ASN A 207 22.34 -11.22 -3.62
N VAL A 208 22.76 -10.79 -2.41
CA VAL A 208 24.16 -10.46 -2.13
C VAL A 208 24.99 -11.74 -1.99
N LEU A 209 24.46 -12.73 -1.26
CA LEU A 209 25.09 -14.06 -1.12
C LEU A 209 25.22 -14.75 -2.49
N PHE A 210 24.15 -14.73 -3.30
CA PHE A 210 24.15 -15.24 -4.66
C PHE A 210 25.21 -14.57 -5.54
N THR A 211 25.36 -13.26 -5.45
CA THR A 211 26.37 -12.51 -6.21
C THR A 211 27.78 -13.00 -5.88
N ARG A 212 28.09 -13.15 -4.60
CA ARG A 212 29.42 -13.60 -4.14
C ARG A 212 29.70 -15.03 -4.57
N GLU A 213 28.74 -15.93 -4.39
CA GLU A 213 28.90 -17.34 -4.77
C GLU A 213 28.99 -17.50 -6.29
N LEU A 214 28.17 -16.78 -7.06
CA LEU A 214 28.24 -16.82 -8.52
C LEU A 214 29.58 -16.24 -9.04
N ALA A 215 30.07 -15.16 -8.43
CA ALA A 215 31.38 -14.59 -8.79
C ALA A 215 32.52 -15.60 -8.58
N LYS A 216 32.50 -16.38 -7.50
CA LYS A 216 33.45 -17.47 -7.26
C LYS A 216 33.35 -18.56 -8.34
N ARG A 217 32.13 -19.00 -8.65
CA ARG A 217 31.87 -20.04 -9.65
C ARG A 217 32.24 -19.64 -11.08
N LEU A 218 32.31 -18.34 -11.37
CA LEU A 218 32.63 -17.80 -12.69
C LEU A 218 34.08 -17.32 -12.83
N GLN A 219 34.95 -17.58 -11.84
CA GLN A 219 36.37 -17.28 -11.96
C GLN A 219 36.97 -17.90 -13.23
N GLY A 220 37.74 -17.11 -13.96
CA GLY A 220 38.39 -17.53 -15.22
C GLY A 220 37.48 -17.55 -16.46
N THR A 221 36.17 -17.28 -16.33
CA THR A 221 35.25 -17.30 -17.48
C THR A 221 35.14 -15.96 -18.22
N GLY A 222 35.66 -14.88 -17.65
CA GLY A 222 35.48 -13.52 -18.16
C GLY A 222 34.11 -12.90 -17.87
N VAL A 223 33.25 -13.59 -17.12
CA VAL A 223 31.95 -13.08 -16.66
C VAL A 223 32.09 -12.48 -15.25
N THR A 224 31.73 -11.21 -15.09
CA THR A 224 31.74 -10.52 -13.79
C THR A 224 30.35 -10.41 -13.19
N VAL A 225 30.22 -10.46 -11.87
CA VAL A 225 28.93 -10.41 -11.16
C VAL A 225 29.02 -9.46 -9.97
N ASN A 226 28.17 -8.43 -9.90
CA ASN A 226 28.16 -7.49 -8.77
C ASN A 226 26.74 -7.19 -8.27
N ALA A 227 26.63 -6.86 -6.99
CA ALA A 227 25.38 -6.50 -6.34
C ALA A 227 25.28 -4.99 -6.12
N VAL A 228 24.09 -4.42 -6.25
CA VAL A 228 23.91 -2.97 -6.11
C VAL A 228 22.64 -2.59 -5.36
N HIS A 229 22.78 -1.71 -4.38
CA HIS A 229 21.68 -0.95 -3.81
C HIS A 229 21.55 0.40 -4.53
N PRO A 230 20.44 0.69 -5.23
CA PRO A 230 20.30 1.92 -6.00
C PRO A 230 20.00 3.17 -5.15
N GLY A 231 19.82 3.03 -3.84
CA GLY A 231 19.31 4.06 -2.94
C GLY A 231 17.80 3.93 -2.68
N VAL A 232 17.24 4.90 -1.95
CA VAL A 232 15.79 5.03 -1.76
C VAL A 232 15.21 5.71 -3.00
N VAL A 233 14.54 4.96 -3.87
CA VAL A 233 14.03 5.46 -5.16
C VAL A 233 12.50 5.46 -5.17
N ALA A 234 11.90 6.55 -5.64
CA ALA A 234 10.45 6.66 -5.88
C ALA A 234 10.03 5.73 -7.01
N THR A 235 9.73 4.47 -6.68
CA THR A 235 9.28 3.45 -7.63
C THR A 235 7.98 2.82 -7.15
N GLN A 236 7.29 2.11 -8.05
CA GLN A 236 6.13 1.30 -7.68
C GLN A 236 6.49 0.10 -6.79
N LEU A 237 7.76 -0.12 -6.44
CA LEU A 237 8.17 -1.14 -5.47
C LEU A 237 7.55 -0.89 -4.09
N GLY A 238 7.26 0.37 -3.74
CA GLY A 238 6.57 0.78 -2.51
C GLY A 238 5.05 0.63 -2.53
N ARG A 239 4.44 0.04 -3.58
CA ARG A 239 2.97 0.01 -3.73
C ARG A 239 2.23 -0.71 -2.59
N TYR A 240 2.92 -1.57 -1.83
CA TYR A 240 2.38 -2.30 -0.68
C TYR A 240 2.93 -1.80 0.68
N THR A 241 3.68 -0.68 0.73
CA THR A 241 4.33 -0.23 1.97
C THR A 241 3.49 0.71 2.82
N ASN A 242 2.27 1.08 2.42
CA ASN A 242 1.39 2.06 3.08
C ASN A 242 2.05 3.43 3.38
N LEU A 243 3.30 3.67 2.95
CA LEU A 243 4.08 4.88 3.26
C LEU A 243 3.54 6.14 2.56
N HIS A 244 2.76 5.97 1.49
CA HIS A 244 2.15 7.06 0.73
C HIS A 244 0.77 7.50 1.25
N GLN A 245 0.26 6.94 2.36
CA GLN A 245 -1.12 7.15 2.82
C GLN A 245 -1.28 8.12 4.01
N SER A 246 -0.21 8.75 4.53
CA SER A 246 -0.30 9.74 5.62
C SER A 246 0.03 11.16 5.15
N GLN A 247 -0.93 12.08 5.25
CA GLN A 247 -0.71 13.51 4.94
C GLN A 247 0.32 14.15 5.89
N PHE A 248 0.42 13.67 7.14
CA PHE A 248 1.32 14.21 8.15
C PHE A 248 2.81 13.96 7.83
N SER A 249 3.16 12.80 7.27
CA SER A 249 4.52 12.54 6.79
C SER A 249 4.83 13.27 5.47
N SER A 250 3.82 13.54 4.65
CA SER A 250 4.00 14.19 3.34
C SER A 250 4.12 15.72 3.39
N SER A 251 3.58 16.39 4.41
CA SER A 251 3.58 17.87 4.48
C SER A 251 4.68 18.46 5.35
N VAL A 252 5.10 17.75 6.41
CA VAL A 252 6.18 18.21 7.33
C VAL A 252 7.51 17.53 7.01
N LEU A 253 7.50 16.22 6.79
CA LEU A 253 8.67 15.46 6.38
C LEU A 253 8.84 15.37 4.86
N GLY A 254 7.83 15.77 4.06
CA GLY A 254 7.87 15.69 2.59
C GLY A 254 9.03 16.44 1.93
N PRO A 255 9.33 17.70 2.31
CA PRO A 255 10.50 18.40 1.79
C PRO A 255 11.81 17.68 2.13
N PHE A 256 11.95 17.17 3.36
CA PHE A 256 13.14 16.42 3.80
C PHE A 256 13.25 15.04 3.13
N PHE A 257 12.16 14.29 3.01
CA PHE A 257 12.10 13.02 2.27
C PHE A 257 12.31 13.23 0.77
N SER A 258 11.85 14.33 0.18
CA SER A 258 12.11 14.66 -1.23
C SER A 258 13.59 14.93 -1.54
N LEU A 259 14.37 15.25 -0.51
CA LEU A 259 15.82 15.35 -0.56
C LEU A 259 16.51 13.98 -0.52
N LEU A 260 15.92 13.00 0.17
CA LEU A 260 16.43 11.65 0.35
C LEU A 260 15.95 10.65 -0.73
N VAL A 261 14.77 10.89 -1.31
CA VAL A 261 14.14 10.02 -2.30
C VAL A 261 14.62 10.40 -3.70
N LYS A 262 15.27 9.45 -4.37
CA LYS A 262 15.75 9.57 -5.74
C LYS A 262 14.61 9.41 -6.75
N SER A 263 14.72 10.13 -7.85
CA SER A 263 13.91 9.81 -9.03
C SER A 263 14.38 8.48 -9.66
N PRO A 264 13.52 7.76 -10.38
CA PRO A 264 13.92 6.56 -11.12
C PRO A 264 15.15 6.76 -12.00
N GLU A 265 15.29 7.94 -12.62
CA GLU A 265 16.42 8.30 -13.48
C GLU A 265 17.75 8.30 -12.71
N LEU A 266 17.74 8.81 -11.48
CA LEU A 266 18.91 8.78 -10.58
C LEU A 266 19.14 7.38 -10.01
N GLY A 267 18.07 6.65 -9.71
CA GLY A 267 18.16 5.25 -9.24
C GLY A 267 18.81 4.31 -10.27
N ALA A 268 18.58 4.55 -11.56
CA ALA A 268 19.18 3.77 -12.65
C ALA A 268 20.70 3.97 -12.80
N GLN A 269 21.25 5.09 -12.31
CA GLN A 269 22.65 5.47 -12.56
C GLN A 269 23.64 4.47 -11.98
N ALA A 270 23.31 3.86 -10.85
CA ALA A 270 24.10 2.82 -10.21
C ALA A 270 24.25 1.58 -11.12
N SER A 271 23.13 1.06 -11.65
CA SER A 271 23.16 -0.06 -12.60
C SER A 271 23.82 0.31 -13.91
N VAL A 272 23.60 1.52 -14.42
CA VAL A 272 24.28 2.02 -15.64
C VAL A 272 25.78 2.09 -15.43
N TYR A 273 26.25 2.63 -14.29
CA TYR A 273 27.66 2.70 -13.93
C TYR A 273 28.31 1.32 -13.91
N LEU A 274 27.71 0.35 -13.22
CA LEU A 274 28.22 -1.03 -13.19
C LEU A 274 28.22 -1.69 -14.58
N THR A 275 27.32 -1.27 -15.46
CA THR A 275 27.21 -1.79 -16.83
C THR A 275 28.28 -1.24 -17.76
N VAL A 276 28.57 0.07 -17.71
CA VAL A 276 29.29 0.77 -18.78
C VAL A 276 30.64 1.35 -18.37
N SER A 277 30.94 1.45 -17.07
CA SER A 277 32.21 2.04 -16.64
C SER A 277 33.37 1.10 -16.94
N GLU A 278 34.45 1.67 -17.45
CA GLU A 278 35.71 0.97 -17.74
C GLU A 278 36.36 0.46 -16.45
N GLU A 279 36.26 1.23 -15.36
CA GLU A 279 36.73 0.86 -14.01
C GLU A 279 36.09 -0.43 -13.46
N MET A 280 34.97 -0.87 -14.05
CA MET A 280 34.27 -2.10 -13.66
C MET A 280 34.70 -3.32 -14.48
N GLU A 281 35.70 -3.19 -15.34
CA GLU A 281 36.29 -4.33 -16.04
C GLU A 281 37.04 -5.24 -15.07
N GLY A 282 36.73 -6.55 -15.09
CA GLY A 282 37.33 -7.55 -14.20
C GLY A 282 36.84 -7.52 -12.74
N VAL A 283 36.15 -6.46 -12.31
CA VAL A 283 35.63 -6.33 -10.94
C VAL A 283 34.43 -7.25 -10.73
N THR A 284 34.50 -8.18 -9.78
CA THR A 284 33.47 -9.21 -9.56
C THR A 284 33.36 -9.60 -8.07
N GLY A 285 32.15 -9.90 -7.61
CA GLY A 285 31.86 -10.31 -6.23
C GLY A 285 31.63 -9.16 -5.25
N HIS A 286 31.59 -7.91 -5.72
CA HIS A 286 31.49 -6.72 -4.88
C HIS A 286 30.06 -6.23 -4.68
N TYR A 287 29.86 -5.45 -3.62
CA TYR A 287 28.60 -4.78 -3.29
C TYR A 287 28.76 -3.26 -3.41
N TYR A 288 27.79 -2.63 -4.06
CA TYR A 288 27.78 -1.18 -4.27
C TYR A 288 26.56 -0.55 -3.59
N ASP A 289 26.80 0.51 -2.82
CA ASP A 289 25.78 1.45 -2.38
C ASP A 289 25.81 2.65 -3.33
N VAL A 290 24.81 2.72 -4.21
CA VAL A 290 24.77 3.63 -5.34
C VAL A 290 25.93 3.35 -6.32
N MET A 291 26.93 4.23 -6.39
CA MET A 291 28.11 4.07 -7.25
C MET A 291 29.39 3.93 -6.41
N THR A 292 29.26 3.73 -5.10
CA THR A 292 30.39 3.56 -4.17
C THR A 292 30.45 2.13 -3.70
N GLU A 293 31.60 1.49 -3.86
CA GLU A 293 31.85 0.17 -3.30
C GLU A 293 31.76 0.24 -1.77
N LYS A 294 31.06 -0.72 -1.18
CA LYS A 294 30.97 -0.88 0.27
C LYS A 294 31.04 -2.35 0.65
N GLU A 295 31.54 -2.61 1.84
CA GLU A 295 31.42 -3.92 2.44
C GLU A 295 29.95 -4.19 2.81
N PRO A 296 29.37 -5.35 2.42
CA PRO A 296 28.02 -5.71 2.81
C PRO A 296 27.98 -6.11 4.29
N ALA A 297 26.78 -6.34 4.84
CA ALA A 297 26.65 -6.77 6.23
C ALA A 297 27.36 -8.11 6.51
N PRO A 298 27.84 -8.38 7.74
CA PRO A 298 28.63 -9.57 8.06
C PRO A 298 27.98 -10.89 7.63
N GLN A 299 26.67 -11.04 7.81
CA GLN A 299 25.94 -12.24 7.39
C GLN A 299 25.93 -12.46 5.87
N ALA A 300 26.19 -11.42 5.07
CA ALA A 300 26.32 -11.52 3.61
C ALA A 300 27.73 -11.96 3.17
N LEU A 301 28.70 -12.00 4.08
CA LEU A 301 30.07 -12.47 3.85
C LEU A 301 30.26 -13.94 4.21
N ASP A 302 29.27 -14.56 4.85
CA ASP A 302 29.30 -15.97 5.25
C ASP A 302 29.29 -16.89 4.02
N GLU A 303 30.42 -17.57 3.81
CA GLU A 303 30.64 -18.42 2.64
C GLU A 303 29.84 -19.72 2.68
N GLU A 304 29.65 -20.30 3.87
CA GLU A 304 28.87 -21.53 4.04
C GLU A 304 27.39 -21.28 3.80
N VAL A 305 26.88 -20.15 4.30
CA VAL A 305 25.50 -19.72 4.00
C VAL A 305 25.32 -19.46 2.50
N ALA A 306 26.30 -18.83 1.83
CA ALA A 306 26.24 -18.59 0.39
C ALA A 306 26.21 -19.90 -0.42
N ARG A 307 27.09 -20.86 -0.09
CA ARG A 307 27.14 -22.19 -0.70
C ARG A 307 25.84 -22.97 -0.46
N LYS A 308 25.36 -23.01 0.78
CA LYS A 308 24.11 -23.70 1.13
C LYS A 308 22.89 -23.07 0.44
N LEU A 309 22.84 -21.73 0.34
CA LEU A 309 21.79 -21.04 -0.40
C LEU A 309 21.82 -21.40 -1.89
N TRP A 310 22.99 -21.53 -2.50
CA TRP A 310 23.12 -21.97 -3.88
C TRP A 310 22.54 -23.38 -4.10
N GLU A 311 22.93 -24.33 -3.26
CA GLU A 311 22.46 -25.74 -3.33
C GLU A 311 20.94 -25.81 -3.20
N VAL A 312 20.39 -25.18 -2.15
CA VAL A 312 18.94 -25.15 -1.93
C VAL A 312 18.21 -24.45 -3.07
N SER A 313 18.75 -23.34 -3.57
CA SER A 313 18.13 -22.64 -4.72
C SER A 313 18.14 -23.51 -5.97
N SER A 314 19.26 -24.19 -6.26
CA SER A 314 19.41 -25.09 -7.43
C SER A 314 18.41 -26.23 -7.40
N LYS A 315 18.23 -26.85 -6.24
CA LYS A 315 17.23 -27.88 -6.01
C LYS A 315 15.80 -27.34 -6.19
N LEU A 316 15.48 -26.21 -5.57
CA LEU A 316 14.14 -25.61 -5.63
C LEU A 316 13.72 -25.24 -7.07
N VAL A 317 14.66 -24.77 -7.89
CA VAL A 317 14.35 -24.40 -9.28
C VAL A 317 14.49 -25.56 -10.28
N GLY A 318 14.89 -26.75 -9.83
CA GLY A 318 15.07 -27.93 -10.67
C GLY A 318 16.22 -27.78 -11.68
N LEU A 319 17.39 -27.34 -11.22
CA LEU A 319 18.64 -27.36 -12.01
C LEU A 319 19.51 -28.59 -11.71
N GLU A 320 19.14 -29.41 -10.74
CA GLU A 320 19.75 -30.72 -10.51
C GLU A 320 19.04 -31.76 -11.40
N GLU A 321 19.76 -32.34 -12.36
CA GLU A 321 19.32 -33.53 -13.09
C GLU A 321 19.52 -34.78 -12.21
N ASP A 322 18.54 -35.70 -12.21
CA ASP A 322 18.75 -37.09 -11.80
C ASP A 322 19.87 -37.71 -12.65
N GLY A 323 21.10 -37.77 -12.10
CA GLY A 323 22.25 -38.27 -12.85
C GLY A 323 23.52 -38.43 -12.00
N GLN A 324 23.65 -39.62 -11.40
CA GLN A 324 24.91 -40.31 -11.05
C GLN A 324 26.08 -39.49 -10.49
N THR A 325 26.32 -39.61 -9.19
CA THR A 325 27.69 -39.55 -8.63
C THR A 325 27.94 -40.74 -7.72
N GLY A 326 28.74 -41.69 -8.21
CA GLY A 326 29.50 -42.59 -7.36
C GLY A 326 30.64 -41.83 -6.66
N GLY A 327 31.08 -42.37 -5.52
CA GLY A 327 32.21 -41.88 -4.72
C GLY A 327 31.73 -41.02 -3.54
N SER A 328 31.42 -41.60 -2.38
CA SER A 328 32.31 -42.16 -1.36
C SER A 328 32.14 -41.36 -0.06
N GLU A 329 31.29 -41.85 0.85
CA GLU A 329 31.34 -41.48 2.27
C GLU A 329 32.69 -41.87 2.88
N PRO A 330 33.11 -41.19 3.96
CA PRO A 330 33.32 -41.91 5.22
C PRO A 330 32.89 -41.05 6.46
N PRO A 331 32.96 -41.55 7.70
CA PRO A 331 31.78 -42.05 8.42
C PRO A 331 31.51 -41.30 9.73
N ALA A 332 30.38 -41.66 10.35
CA ALA A 332 29.90 -41.21 11.65
C ALA A 332 30.80 -41.62 12.84
N GLU A 333 31.00 -40.67 13.75
CA GLU A 333 31.27 -40.86 15.19
C GLU A 333 30.64 -39.63 15.89
N GLY A 334 30.04 -39.66 17.07
CA GLY A 334 29.80 -40.67 18.07
C GLY A 334 29.00 -39.95 19.17
N GLN A 335 27.99 -40.61 19.70
CA GLN A 335 27.18 -40.12 20.81
C GLN A 335 28.04 -39.92 22.06
N ASN A 336 27.82 -38.84 22.82
CA ASN A 336 27.91 -38.94 24.27
C ASN A 336 26.97 -37.97 25.01
N LYS A 337 26.34 -38.53 26.04
CA LYS A 337 25.29 -37.97 26.88
C LYS A 337 25.84 -37.21 28.08
N ALA A 338 24.99 -36.29 28.55
CA ALA A 338 24.73 -35.91 29.95
C ALA A 338 25.78 -35.09 30.71
N ALA A 339 25.34 -33.93 31.23
CA ALA A 339 24.98 -33.81 32.65
C ALA A 339 24.27 -32.47 32.92
N GLN A 340 23.18 -32.55 33.67
CA GLN A 340 22.50 -31.44 34.34
C GLN A 340 23.28 -31.04 35.59
N THR A 341 23.37 -29.73 35.88
CA THR A 341 23.33 -29.19 37.25
C THR A 341 22.93 -27.71 37.23
N GLU A 342 21.90 -27.38 38.00
CA GLU A 342 21.50 -26.06 38.51
C GLU A 342 21.41 -26.23 40.06
N PRO A 343 21.19 -25.18 40.89
CA PRO A 343 21.54 -23.75 40.81
C PRO A 343 22.04 -23.20 42.19
N ALA A 344 22.01 -21.86 42.36
CA ALA A 344 22.15 -21.02 43.59
C ALA A 344 23.51 -20.26 43.68
N GLN A 345 23.61 -19.00 44.12
CA GLN A 345 22.73 -18.19 44.96
C GLN A 345 23.09 -16.67 44.88
N LYS A 346 22.06 -15.85 45.09
CA LYS A 346 21.96 -14.39 45.33
C LYS A 346 23.19 -13.64 45.84
N HIS A 347 23.37 -12.39 45.38
CA HIS A 347 23.74 -11.23 46.21
C HIS A 347 22.93 -9.99 45.76
N GLY A 348 22.33 -9.29 46.72
CA GLY A 348 21.53 -8.09 46.47
C GLY A 348 22.35 -6.81 46.55
N HIS A 349 21.90 -5.78 45.84
CA HIS A 349 22.14 -4.36 46.15
C HIS A 349 20.99 -3.51 45.58
N SER A 350 20.66 -2.44 46.28
CA SER A 350 19.64 -1.42 45.99
C SER A 350 20.24 -0.06 46.39
N PRO A 351 19.72 1.10 45.98
CA PRO A 351 19.30 1.54 44.64
C PRO A 351 20.00 2.87 44.27
N GLY A 352 20.04 3.25 42.99
CA GLY A 352 20.63 4.55 42.61
C GLY A 352 20.28 5.04 41.23
N ALA A 353 19.31 5.96 41.17
CA ALA A 353 19.15 7.02 40.19
C ALA A 353 19.36 6.68 38.69
N THR A 354 18.28 6.41 37.96
CA THR A 354 18.01 6.94 36.60
C THR A 354 16.55 6.62 36.25
N LEU A 355 15.59 7.34 36.84
CA LEU A 355 14.17 7.21 36.50
C LEU A 355 13.48 8.57 36.65
N VAL A 356 13.76 9.52 35.73
CA VAL A 356 13.07 10.83 35.74
C VAL A 356 12.49 11.22 34.37
N PHE A 357 12.76 10.50 33.28
CA PHE A 357 12.29 10.95 31.94
C PHE A 357 11.01 10.32 31.38
N PHE A 358 10.42 9.29 32.01
CA PHE A 358 9.23 8.63 31.46
C PHE A 358 8.05 8.45 32.42
N SER A 359 8.15 8.91 33.67
CA SER A 359 7.04 8.77 34.63
C SER A 359 5.96 9.85 34.49
N ARG A 360 5.97 10.65 33.41
CA ARG A 360 5.05 11.78 33.20
C ARG A 360 3.98 11.54 32.13
N MET A 361 3.76 10.30 31.67
CA MET A 361 2.65 9.95 30.76
C MET A 361 1.44 9.33 31.47
N ALA A 362 1.40 9.41 32.80
CA ALA A 362 0.25 9.05 33.61
C ALA A 362 -0.03 10.15 34.65
N GLU A 363 -0.33 11.36 34.15
CA GLU A 363 -1.10 12.36 34.89
C GLU A 363 -2.39 12.63 34.11
N PRO A 364 -3.54 12.82 34.79
CA PRO A 364 -4.85 12.92 34.14
C PRO A 364 -5.03 14.25 33.40
N GLN A 365 -5.75 14.17 32.27
CA GLN A 365 -6.48 15.25 31.60
C GLN A 365 -5.70 16.55 31.29
N ARG A 366 -5.19 16.66 30.05
CA ARG A 366 -5.42 17.92 29.33
C ARG A 366 -6.93 17.99 29.13
N ASN A 367 -7.60 18.98 29.73
CA ASN A 367 -9.01 19.31 29.51
C ASN A 367 -9.34 19.12 28.03
N GLY A 368 -9.97 17.98 27.70
CA GLY A 368 -10.35 17.67 26.34
C GLY A 368 -11.37 18.72 25.91
N GLU A 369 -11.21 19.29 24.72
CA GLU A 369 -12.32 20.01 24.14
C GLU A 369 -13.57 19.11 24.20
N PRO A 370 -14.71 19.64 24.67
CA PRO A 370 -15.92 18.85 24.77
C PRO A 370 -16.24 18.26 23.40
N LEU A 371 -16.55 16.96 23.37
CA LEU A 371 -16.98 16.29 22.15
C LEU A 371 -18.22 17.00 21.59
N PRO A 372 -18.45 16.98 20.27
CA PRO A 372 -19.70 17.45 19.71
C PRO A 372 -20.87 16.75 20.40
N GLU A 373 -21.83 17.53 20.88
CA GLU A 373 -23.00 16.98 21.58
C GLU A 373 -23.76 16.00 20.68
N ASP A 374 -24.18 14.88 21.27
CA ASP A 374 -25.00 13.86 20.63
C ASP A 374 -25.93 13.22 21.67
N VAL A 375 -26.99 12.56 21.19
CA VAL A 375 -27.94 11.81 22.02
C VAL A 375 -27.93 10.34 21.62
N ASP A 376 -28.17 9.43 22.57
CA ASP A 376 -28.04 7.98 22.31
C ASP A 376 -29.15 7.41 21.40
N MET A 377 -30.30 8.07 21.36
CA MET A 377 -31.47 7.65 20.59
C MET A 377 -31.60 8.42 19.28
N ASP A 378 -32.59 8.05 18.49
CA ASP A 378 -32.91 8.66 17.20
C ASP A 378 -33.70 9.98 17.37
N ASP A 379 -33.30 10.81 18.34
CA ASP A 379 -33.88 12.13 18.61
C ASP A 379 -32.97 13.27 18.11
N CYS A 380 -33.58 14.42 17.83
CA CYS A 380 -32.86 15.62 17.42
C CYS A 380 -32.08 16.23 18.60
N LEU A 381 -31.00 16.95 18.30
CA LEU A 381 -30.25 17.68 19.32
C LEU A 381 -31.12 18.79 19.93
N THR A 382 -31.06 18.96 21.25
CA THR A 382 -31.73 20.08 21.94
C THR A 382 -31.07 21.42 21.65
N ALA A 383 -29.75 21.42 21.45
CA ALA A 383 -28.97 22.57 21.02
C ALA A 383 -27.90 22.12 20.01
N TYR A 384 -27.45 23.04 19.15
CA TYR A 384 -26.36 22.76 18.20
C TYR A 384 -25.44 23.97 18.09
N THR A 385 -24.17 23.74 18.39
CA THR A 385 -23.12 24.75 18.21
C THR A 385 -22.55 24.62 16.80
N HIS A 386 -22.69 25.67 15.99
CA HIS A 386 -22.21 25.69 14.63
C HIS A 386 -20.67 25.74 14.58
N VAL A 387 -20.06 24.63 14.15
CA VAL A 387 -18.61 24.56 13.85
C VAL A 387 -18.32 25.02 12.42
N PHE A 388 -19.29 24.83 11.52
CA PHE A 388 -19.27 25.33 10.15
C PHE A 388 -20.23 26.53 10.00
N SER A 389 -20.12 27.27 8.88
CA SER A 389 -21.04 28.38 8.59
C SER A 389 -22.51 27.91 8.61
N PRO A 390 -23.43 28.56 9.34
CA PRO A 390 -24.84 28.16 9.39
C PRO A 390 -25.57 28.14 8.04
N ASP A 391 -25.02 28.79 7.02
CA ASP A 391 -25.58 28.87 5.66
C ASP A 391 -24.81 27.99 4.66
N LEU A 392 -23.99 27.05 5.13
CA LEU A 392 -23.07 26.29 4.28
C LEU A 392 -23.78 25.49 3.17
N LEU A 393 -25.00 25.00 3.43
CA LEU A 393 -25.85 24.29 2.48
C LEU A 393 -27.15 25.07 2.20
N LYS A 394 -27.12 26.40 2.37
CA LYS A 394 -28.30 27.23 2.16
C LYS A 394 -28.89 27.02 0.77
N ASP A 395 -30.20 26.81 0.74
CA ASP A 395 -31.02 26.64 -0.47
C ASP A 395 -30.64 25.38 -1.30
N GLN A 396 -29.95 24.42 -0.69
CA GLN A 396 -29.66 23.12 -1.28
C GLN A 396 -30.65 22.05 -0.82
N VAL A 397 -30.78 20.99 -1.61
CA VAL A 397 -31.61 19.82 -1.31
C VAL A 397 -30.77 18.56 -1.23
N ALA A 398 -30.85 17.84 -0.11
CA ALA A 398 -30.14 16.58 0.09
C ALA A 398 -31.08 15.38 0.09
N PHE A 399 -30.82 14.39 -0.78
CA PHE A 399 -31.51 13.11 -0.82
C PHE A 399 -30.71 12.06 -0.03
N ILE A 400 -31.28 11.50 1.03
CA ILE A 400 -30.57 10.66 2.01
C ILE A 400 -31.26 9.30 2.12
N THR A 401 -30.59 8.24 1.65
CA THR A 401 -31.09 6.87 1.86
C THR A 401 -30.76 6.38 3.27
N GLY A 402 -31.71 5.70 3.93
CA GLY A 402 -31.57 5.31 5.33
C GLY A 402 -31.55 6.49 6.31
N GLY A 403 -32.16 7.63 5.96
CA GLY A 403 -32.15 8.85 6.79
C GLY A 403 -33.08 8.85 8.02
N GLY A 404 -33.78 7.75 8.30
CA GLY A 404 -34.77 7.69 9.40
C GLY A 404 -34.20 7.33 10.77
N SER A 405 -32.93 6.96 10.88
CA SER A 405 -32.27 6.62 12.15
C SER A 405 -30.75 6.73 12.07
N GLY A 406 -30.09 6.67 13.23
CA GLY A 406 -28.64 6.57 13.37
C GLY A 406 -27.88 7.69 12.66
N ILE A 407 -26.81 7.31 11.95
CA ILE A 407 -25.94 8.25 11.22
C ILE A 407 -26.73 9.05 10.17
N GLY A 408 -27.62 8.39 9.42
CA GLY A 408 -28.42 9.04 8.38
C GLY A 408 -29.34 10.13 8.92
N LEU A 409 -29.99 9.88 10.06
CA LEU A 409 -30.83 10.88 10.73
C LEU A 409 -30.03 12.10 11.18
N ARG A 410 -28.87 11.89 11.81
CA ARG A 410 -28.03 13.00 12.28
C ARG A 410 -27.43 13.78 11.11
N ILE A 411 -27.07 13.12 10.00
CA ILE A 411 -26.67 13.82 8.77
C ILE A 411 -27.79 14.74 8.28
N ALA A 412 -29.03 14.23 8.21
CA ALA A 412 -30.18 15.03 7.79
C ALA A 412 -30.37 16.25 8.69
N GLU A 413 -30.35 16.07 10.01
CA GLU A 413 -30.51 17.17 10.96
C GLU A 413 -29.42 18.24 10.80
N ILE A 414 -28.15 17.85 10.78
CA ILE A 414 -27.05 18.80 10.67
C ILE A 414 -27.13 19.53 9.32
N PHE A 415 -27.46 18.84 8.23
CA PHE A 415 -27.64 19.50 6.93
C PHE A 415 -28.77 20.55 6.99
N MET A 416 -29.88 20.23 7.63
CA MET A 416 -31.01 21.16 7.80
C MET A 416 -30.63 22.36 8.67
N ARG A 417 -29.88 22.15 9.76
CA ARG A 417 -29.33 23.24 10.57
C ARG A 417 -28.35 24.13 9.78
N HIS A 418 -27.76 23.61 8.70
CA HIS A 418 -26.91 24.36 7.77
C HIS A 418 -27.65 24.92 6.54
N GLY A 419 -28.98 25.00 6.59
CA GLY A 419 -29.82 25.67 5.59
C GLY A 419 -30.33 24.78 4.45
N CYS A 420 -30.13 23.47 4.54
CA CYS A 420 -30.56 22.50 3.54
C CYS A 420 -32.02 22.06 3.76
N ASP A 421 -32.80 21.87 2.69
CA ASP A 421 -33.99 21.01 2.75
C ASP A 421 -33.56 19.55 2.52
N THR A 422 -34.25 18.58 3.13
CA THR A 422 -33.84 17.17 3.03
C THR A 422 -34.96 16.25 2.59
N VAL A 423 -34.58 15.17 1.94
CA VAL A 423 -35.43 14.00 1.67
C VAL A 423 -34.82 12.82 2.40
N ILE A 424 -35.59 12.16 3.24
CA ILE A 424 -35.18 10.92 3.92
C ILE A 424 -35.94 9.74 3.36
N ALA A 425 -35.21 8.74 2.87
CA ALA A 425 -35.79 7.64 2.10
C ALA A 425 -35.42 6.27 2.67
N SER A 426 -36.41 5.43 2.97
CA SER A 426 -36.22 4.07 3.50
C SER A 426 -37.50 3.23 3.34
N ARG A 427 -37.47 1.96 3.75
CA ARG A 427 -38.62 1.03 3.58
C ARG A 427 -39.77 1.24 4.56
N ASN A 428 -39.54 1.92 5.69
CA ASN A 428 -40.56 2.09 6.73
C ASN A 428 -41.05 3.54 6.75
N LEU A 429 -42.19 3.78 6.08
CA LEU A 429 -42.73 5.12 5.91
C LEU A 429 -43.16 5.78 7.22
N ASP A 430 -43.73 5.02 8.17
CA ASP A 430 -44.21 5.59 9.43
C ASP A 430 -43.06 6.13 10.29
N LYS A 431 -41.95 5.37 10.37
CA LYS A 431 -40.73 5.85 11.02
C LYS A 431 -40.13 7.08 10.34
N LEU A 432 -40.19 7.14 9.00
CA LEU A 432 -39.71 8.30 8.26
C LEU A 432 -40.59 9.53 8.52
N LYS A 433 -41.92 9.37 8.59
CA LYS A 433 -42.83 10.47 8.91
C LYS A 433 -42.56 11.06 10.29
N GLU A 434 -42.35 10.20 11.29
CA GLU A 434 -41.98 10.64 12.64
C GLU A 434 -40.63 11.39 12.63
N ALA A 435 -39.60 10.80 11.99
CA ALA A 435 -38.29 11.42 11.86
C ALA A 435 -38.35 12.78 11.14
N ALA A 436 -39.07 12.87 10.02
CA ALA A 436 -39.22 14.10 9.24
C ALA A 436 -39.91 15.22 10.04
N GLN A 437 -40.91 14.88 10.86
CA GLN A 437 -41.56 15.83 11.77
C GLN A 437 -40.57 16.37 12.81
N LYS A 438 -39.81 15.48 13.47
CA LYS A 438 -38.79 15.88 14.45
C LYS A 438 -37.73 16.78 13.83
N LEU A 439 -37.19 16.38 12.66
CA LEU A 439 -36.17 17.12 11.92
C LEU A 439 -36.65 18.51 11.49
N SER A 440 -37.88 18.59 10.97
CA SER A 440 -38.47 19.87 10.54
C SER A 440 -38.70 20.80 11.74
N ALA A 441 -39.19 20.25 12.86
CA ALA A 441 -39.39 21.02 14.09
C ALA A 441 -38.08 21.54 14.68
N ALA A 442 -37.00 20.74 14.66
CA ALA A 442 -35.72 21.10 15.25
C ALA A 442 -34.90 22.12 14.44
N SER A 443 -35.13 22.20 13.13
CA SER A 443 -34.32 23.01 12.21
C SER A 443 -35.08 24.16 11.52
N GLY A 444 -36.42 24.09 11.49
CA GLY A 444 -37.26 25.00 10.72
C GLY A 444 -37.17 24.81 9.20
N ARG A 445 -36.52 23.74 8.72
CA ARG A 445 -36.42 23.39 7.29
C ARG A 445 -37.41 22.28 6.92
N ARG A 446 -37.61 22.06 5.62
CA ARG A 446 -38.51 21.02 5.14
C ARG A 446 -37.80 19.67 5.05
N CYS A 447 -38.42 18.62 5.58
CA CYS A 447 -37.98 17.23 5.42
C CYS A 447 -39.09 16.40 4.76
N LEU A 448 -38.84 15.83 3.58
CA LEU A 448 -39.78 14.96 2.87
C LEU A 448 -39.47 13.48 3.14
N PRO A 449 -40.39 12.71 3.76
CA PRO A 449 -40.22 11.28 3.95
C PRO A 449 -40.72 10.47 2.75
N LEU A 450 -39.87 9.64 2.14
CA LEU A 450 -40.22 8.80 0.98
C LEU A 450 -39.98 7.30 1.24
N CYS A 451 -40.97 6.47 0.86
CA CYS A 451 -40.84 5.03 0.98
C CYS A 451 -40.12 4.44 -0.24
N ILE A 452 -38.92 3.89 -0.05
CA ILE A 452 -38.15 3.24 -1.12
C ILE A 452 -37.52 1.93 -0.67
N ASP A 453 -37.26 1.06 -1.64
CA ASP A 453 -36.27 -0.01 -1.51
C ASP A 453 -35.14 0.25 -2.50
N VAL A 454 -33.92 0.49 -2.00
CA VAL A 454 -32.75 0.79 -2.83
C VAL A 454 -32.40 -0.33 -3.82
N ARG A 455 -32.92 -1.54 -3.60
CA ARG A 455 -32.77 -2.68 -4.50
C ARG A 455 -33.68 -2.59 -5.73
N GLN A 456 -34.67 -1.70 -5.72
CA GLN A 456 -35.71 -1.55 -6.74
C GLN A 456 -35.58 -0.17 -7.43
N PRO A 457 -34.87 -0.08 -8.57
CA PRO A 457 -34.61 1.18 -9.27
C PRO A 457 -35.87 2.00 -9.59
N GLU A 458 -37.00 1.34 -9.86
CA GLU A 458 -38.27 1.99 -10.17
C GLU A 458 -38.81 2.77 -8.98
N SER A 459 -38.69 2.23 -7.76
CA SER A 459 -39.12 2.94 -6.54
C SER A 459 -38.24 4.17 -6.28
N ILE A 460 -36.94 4.06 -6.58
CA ILE A 460 -35.98 5.17 -6.45
C ILE A 460 -36.31 6.25 -7.49
N SER A 461 -36.57 5.84 -8.74
CA SER A 461 -36.95 6.72 -9.85
C SER A 461 -38.19 7.55 -9.51
N ALA A 462 -39.23 6.93 -8.95
CA ALA A 462 -40.45 7.62 -8.52
C ALA A 462 -40.17 8.60 -7.36
N ALA A 463 -39.35 8.21 -6.38
CA ALA A 463 -38.98 9.08 -5.27
C ALA A 463 -38.13 10.29 -5.71
N VAL A 464 -37.26 10.12 -6.69
CA VAL A 464 -36.51 11.23 -7.30
C VAL A 464 -37.45 12.16 -8.05
N ASP A 465 -38.43 11.65 -8.79
CA ASP A 465 -39.44 12.49 -9.45
C ASP A 465 -40.27 13.30 -8.45
N GLU A 466 -40.68 12.67 -7.35
CA GLU A 466 -41.41 13.35 -6.28
C GLU A 466 -40.54 14.41 -5.60
N THR A 467 -39.26 14.13 -5.38
CA THR A 467 -38.30 15.11 -4.85
C THR A 467 -38.16 16.31 -5.77
N LEU A 468 -37.97 16.09 -7.07
CA LEU A 468 -37.84 17.16 -8.06
C LEU A 468 -39.15 17.94 -8.20
N LYS A 469 -40.31 17.29 -8.03
CA LYS A 469 -41.60 17.97 -8.01
C LYS A 469 -41.76 18.88 -6.78
N GLU A 470 -41.35 18.43 -5.60
CA GLU A 470 -41.51 19.16 -4.34
C GLU A 470 -40.49 20.30 -4.17
N PHE A 471 -39.24 20.05 -4.56
CA PHE A 471 -38.13 20.97 -4.28
C PHE A 471 -37.51 21.60 -5.53
N GLY A 472 -37.80 21.08 -6.73
CA GLY A 472 -37.26 21.58 -7.99
C GLY A 472 -35.78 21.27 -8.25
N ARG A 473 -35.08 20.61 -7.30
CA ARG A 473 -33.65 20.31 -7.40
C ARG A 473 -33.22 19.19 -6.45
N ILE A 474 -32.04 18.63 -6.74
CA ILE A 474 -31.25 17.81 -5.82
C ILE A 474 -29.79 18.32 -5.94
N ASP A 475 -29.10 18.53 -4.83
CA ASP A 475 -27.72 19.02 -4.83
C ASP A 475 -26.76 18.02 -4.19
N VAL A 476 -27.28 17.25 -3.22
CA VAL A 476 -26.50 16.27 -2.48
C VAL A 476 -27.24 14.94 -2.45
N LEU A 477 -26.51 13.86 -2.70
CA LEU A 477 -26.96 12.49 -2.50
C LEU A 477 -26.11 11.83 -1.42
N ILE A 478 -26.75 11.32 -0.37
CA ILE A 478 -26.11 10.52 0.67
C ILE A 478 -26.59 9.08 0.55
N ASN A 479 -25.71 8.19 0.10
CA ASN A 479 -25.97 6.76 0.06
C ASN A 479 -25.61 6.14 1.42
N ASN A 480 -26.57 6.14 2.35
CA ASN A 480 -26.38 5.66 3.72
C ASN A 480 -27.12 4.34 4.03
N ALA A 481 -28.10 3.92 3.21
CA ALA A 481 -28.77 2.64 3.39
C ALA A 481 -27.75 1.47 3.40
N ALA A 482 -27.80 0.64 4.44
CA ALA A 482 -26.86 -0.47 4.63
C ALA A 482 -27.47 -1.60 5.47
N GLY A 483 -26.96 -2.82 5.25
CA GLY A 483 -27.22 -4.01 6.04
C GLY A 483 -25.92 -4.63 6.54
N ASN A 484 -25.84 -4.93 7.84
CA ASN A 484 -24.64 -5.52 8.44
C ASN A 484 -25.01 -6.32 9.70
N PHE A 485 -24.36 -7.46 9.90
CA PHE A 485 -24.49 -8.32 11.09
C PHE A 485 -23.25 -9.23 11.22
N LEU A 486 -23.01 -9.78 12.42
CA LEU A 486 -21.91 -10.73 12.65
C LEU A 486 -22.33 -12.15 12.26
N CYS A 487 -21.58 -12.79 11.37
CA CYS A 487 -21.78 -14.18 10.98
C CYS A 487 -20.48 -14.81 10.43
N PRO A 488 -20.01 -15.96 10.95
CA PRO A 488 -18.91 -16.69 10.35
C PRO A 488 -19.20 -17.02 8.88
N ALA A 489 -18.19 -16.92 8.00
CA ALA A 489 -18.38 -17.18 6.57
C ALA A 489 -18.94 -18.59 6.28
N SER A 490 -18.56 -19.59 7.08
CA SER A 490 -19.06 -20.96 6.98
C SER A 490 -20.55 -21.12 7.34
N ALA A 491 -21.11 -20.20 8.12
CA ALA A 491 -22.51 -20.22 8.55
C ALA A 491 -23.38 -19.19 7.78
N LEU A 492 -22.76 -18.37 6.94
CA LEU A 492 -23.44 -17.32 6.19
C LEU A 492 -24.16 -17.93 4.99
N SER A 493 -25.50 -17.82 4.96
CA SER A 493 -26.27 -18.32 3.82
C SER A 493 -26.04 -17.47 2.57
N PHE A 494 -26.14 -18.11 1.39
CA PHE A 494 -26.02 -17.41 0.10
C PHE A 494 -27.02 -16.25 -0.02
N ASN A 495 -28.25 -16.43 0.46
CA ASN A 495 -29.28 -15.39 0.45
C ASN A 495 -28.91 -14.21 1.36
N ALA A 496 -28.31 -14.47 2.52
CA ALA A 496 -27.90 -13.41 3.43
C ALA A 496 -26.73 -12.60 2.87
N PHE A 497 -25.73 -13.27 2.25
CA PHE A 497 -24.65 -12.59 1.54
C PHE A 497 -25.19 -11.75 0.36
N LYS A 498 -26.04 -12.34 -0.48
CA LYS A 498 -26.69 -11.67 -1.61
C LYS A 498 -27.48 -10.45 -1.16
N THR A 499 -28.29 -10.56 -0.11
CA THR A 499 -29.12 -9.45 0.39
C THR A 499 -28.27 -8.25 0.80
N VAL A 500 -27.13 -8.47 1.47
CA VAL A 500 -26.25 -7.35 1.83
C VAL A 500 -25.58 -6.74 0.60
N MET A 501 -25.13 -7.54 -0.37
CA MET A 501 -24.59 -7.02 -1.62
C MET A 501 -25.63 -6.19 -2.40
N GLU A 502 -26.89 -6.65 -2.44
CA GLU A 502 -27.99 -5.94 -3.09
C GLU A 502 -28.31 -4.60 -2.42
N ILE A 503 -28.28 -4.53 -1.08
CA ILE A 503 -28.56 -3.29 -0.36
C ILE A 503 -27.37 -2.33 -0.47
N ASP A 504 -26.18 -2.78 -0.05
CA ASP A 504 -25.03 -1.91 0.16
C ASP A 504 -24.32 -1.55 -1.13
N THR A 505 -24.16 -2.51 -2.06
CA THR A 505 -23.47 -2.28 -3.33
C THR A 505 -24.44 -1.86 -4.41
N MET A 506 -25.40 -2.73 -4.75
CA MET A 506 -26.33 -2.45 -5.85
C MET A 506 -27.24 -1.28 -5.51
N GLY A 507 -27.71 -1.16 -4.26
CA GLY A 507 -28.53 -0.02 -3.84
C GLY A 507 -27.81 1.32 -3.93
N THR A 508 -26.52 1.37 -3.58
CA THR A 508 -25.67 2.56 -3.77
C THR A 508 -25.54 2.91 -5.24
N PHE A 509 -25.28 1.91 -6.10
CA PHE A 509 -25.18 2.12 -7.54
C PHE A 509 -26.51 2.58 -8.15
N ASN A 510 -27.61 1.89 -7.86
CA ASN A 510 -28.95 2.19 -8.37
C ASN A 510 -29.35 3.63 -8.03
N THR A 511 -29.17 4.03 -6.77
CA THR A 511 -29.54 5.38 -6.33
C THR A 511 -28.67 6.44 -7.00
N SER A 512 -27.35 6.22 -7.04
CA SER A 512 -26.42 7.13 -7.69
C SER A 512 -26.74 7.28 -9.18
N LYS A 513 -27.01 6.17 -9.87
CA LYS A 513 -27.33 6.15 -11.30
C LYS A 513 -28.63 6.89 -11.58
N VAL A 514 -29.70 6.61 -10.84
CA VAL A 514 -31.01 7.25 -11.06
C VAL A 514 -30.94 8.75 -10.83
N VAL A 515 -30.31 9.20 -9.73
CA VAL A 515 -30.13 10.64 -9.45
C VAL A 515 -29.26 11.30 -10.50
N TYR A 516 -28.22 10.61 -10.98
CA TYR A 516 -27.37 11.10 -12.05
C TYR A 516 -28.12 11.28 -13.37
N GLU A 517 -28.82 10.24 -13.82
CA GLU A 517 -29.57 10.25 -15.08
C GLU A 517 -30.71 11.26 -15.09
N LYS A 518 -31.38 11.46 -13.95
CA LYS A 518 -32.53 12.37 -13.85
C LYS A 518 -32.15 13.82 -13.55
N TRP A 519 -31.00 14.07 -12.93
CA TRP A 519 -30.65 15.42 -12.47
C TRP A 519 -29.17 15.77 -12.58
N PHE A 520 -28.26 15.02 -11.94
CA PHE A 520 -26.87 15.48 -11.80
C PHE A 520 -26.10 15.54 -13.12
N LYS A 521 -26.48 14.76 -14.14
CA LYS A 521 -25.84 14.80 -15.45
C LYS A 521 -25.83 16.21 -16.05
N ASP A 522 -26.92 16.97 -15.84
CA ASP A 522 -27.10 18.29 -16.46
C ASP A 522 -26.86 19.46 -15.49
N HIS A 523 -26.83 19.18 -14.18
CA HIS A 523 -26.79 20.22 -13.13
C HIS A 523 -25.57 20.14 -12.20
N GLY A 524 -24.77 19.08 -12.30
CA GLY A 524 -23.75 18.75 -11.30
C GLY A 524 -24.37 18.27 -9.98
N GLY A 525 -23.52 17.98 -8.99
CA GLY A 525 -24.00 17.52 -7.68
C GLY A 525 -22.90 16.91 -6.83
N ASN A 526 -23.26 16.52 -5.61
CA ASN A 526 -22.32 15.95 -4.64
C ASN A 526 -22.86 14.61 -4.12
N ILE A 527 -22.11 13.53 -4.33
CA ILE A 527 -22.44 12.20 -3.81
C ILE A 527 -21.49 11.87 -2.66
N VAL A 528 -22.05 11.47 -1.52
CA VAL A 528 -21.30 10.88 -0.40
C VAL A 528 -21.82 9.48 -0.11
N ASN A 529 -20.95 8.49 -0.31
CA ASN A 529 -21.24 7.09 -0.01
C ASN A 529 -20.80 6.73 1.42
N ILE A 530 -21.68 6.15 2.21
CA ILE A 530 -21.32 5.63 3.54
C ILE A 530 -20.73 4.21 3.37
N SER A 531 -19.44 4.12 3.64
CA SER A 531 -18.61 2.91 3.53
C SER A 531 -18.27 2.33 4.90
N ALA A 532 -17.16 1.60 5.02
CA ALA A 532 -16.51 1.19 6.26
C ALA A 532 -15.10 0.64 5.96
N THR A 533 -14.23 0.60 6.96
CA THR A 533 -12.85 0.08 6.82
C THR A 533 -12.75 -1.46 6.84
N LEU A 534 -13.88 -2.16 6.87
CA LEU A 534 -14.00 -3.63 7.00
C LEU A 534 -13.20 -4.41 5.92
N GLY A 535 -13.16 -3.88 4.70
CA GLY A 535 -12.48 -4.50 3.56
C GLY A 535 -10.96 -4.26 3.51
N TYR A 536 -10.41 -3.37 4.35
CA TYR A 536 -9.01 -2.93 4.20
C TYR A 536 -8.01 -3.99 4.65
N ARG A 537 -8.42 -4.82 5.61
CA ARG A 537 -7.61 -5.91 6.19
C ARG A 537 -8.37 -7.24 6.28
N GLY A 538 -9.67 -7.24 5.97
CA GLY A 538 -10.56 -8.38 6.15
C GLY A 538 -11.06 -8.48 7.58
N GLN A 539 -12.24 -7.93 7.87
CA GLN A 539 -12.88 -8.06 9.17
C GLN A 539 -13.59 -9.42 9.29
N GLY A 540 -13.15 -10.23 10.27
CA GLY A 540 -13.80 -11.49 10.60
C GLY A 540 -15.29 -11.31 10.92
N LEU A 541 -16.10 -12.33 10.64
CA LEU A 541 -17.56 -12.35 10.82
C LEU A 541 -18.34 -11.35 9.96
N GLN A 542 -17.69 -10.56 9.10
CA GLN A 542 -18.35 -9.51 8.31
C GLN A 542 -17.96 -9.58 6.83
N VAL A 543 -17.72 -10.78 6.29
CA VAL A 543 -17.31 -10.96 4.88
C VAL A 543 -18.28 -10.33 3.88
N HIS A 544 -19.59 -10.38 4.14
CA HIS A 544 -20.62 -9.77 3.29
C HIS A 544 -20.52 -8.23 3.29
N ALA A 545 -20.57 -7.60 4.46
CA ALA A 545 -20.49 -6.15 4.59
C ALA A 545 -19.12 -5.61 4.15
N GLY A 546 -18.04 -6.31 4.50
CA GLY A 546 -16.69 -5.97 4.06
C GLY A 546 -16.51 -6.00 2.54
N SER A 547 -17.06 -7.03 1.88
CA SER A 547 -17.05 -7.11 0.41
C SER A 547 -17.88 -5.99 -0.22
N ALA A 548 -19.07 -5.72 0.32
CA ALA A 548 -19.94 -4.67 -0.19
C ALA A 548 -19.34 -3.27 -0.03
N LYS A 549 -18.75 -2.95 1.13
CA LYS A 549 -18.12 -1.65 1.36
C LYS A 549 -16.83 -1.48 0.55
N ALA A 550 -16.07 -2.55 0.32
CA ALA A 550 -14.94 -2.51 -0.62
C ALA A 550 -15.41 -2.20 -2.06
N ALA A 551 -16.54 -2.77 -2.49
CA ALA A 551 -17.13 -2.45 -3.78
C ALA A 551 -17.59 -0.98 -3.85
N ASN A 552 -18.18 -0.43 -2.77
CA ASN A 552 -18.54 0.99 -2.70
C ASN A 552 -17.31 1.91 -2.78
N ASP A 553 -16.20 1.57 -2.13
CA ASP A 553 -14.95 2.33 -2.19
C ASP A 553 -14.35 2.35 -3.60
N ALA A 554 -14.41 1.21 -4.31
CA ALA A 554 -14.01 1.15 -5.70
C ALA A 554 -14.95 1.98 -6.58
N MET A 555 -16.26 1.78 -6.45
CA MET A 555 -17.30 2.49 -7.19
C MET A 555 -17.19 4.01 -7.03
N THR A 556 -16.94 4.49 -5.81
CA THR A 556 -16.71 5.91 -5.51
C THR A 556 -15.63 6.50 -6.41
N LYS A 557 -14.52 5.80 -6.60
CA LYS A 557 -13.40 6.26 -7.44
C LYS A 557 -13.76 6.23 -8.93
N HIS A 558 -14.45 5.19 -9.38
CA HIS A 558 -14.88 5.09 -10.77
C HIS A 558 -15.88 6.19 -11.14
N LEU A 559 -16.94 6.36 -10.34
CA LEU A 559 -17.95 7.39 -10.56
C LEU A 559 -17.37 8.82 -10.45
N ALA A 560 -16.39 9.05 -9.57
CA ALA A 560 -15.70 10.33 -9.48
C ALA A 560 -14.97 10.70 -10.78
N VAL A 561 -14.36 9.72 -11.45
CA VAL A 561 -13.68 9.92 -12.74
C VAL A 561 -14.68 10.09 -13.87
N GLU A 562 -15.70 9.25 -13.91
CA GLU A 562 -16.68 9.21 -15.01
C GLU A 562 -17.63 10.41 -14.99
N TRP A 563 -18.08 10.86 -13.82
CA TRP A 563 -19.09 11.92 -13.68
C TRP A 563 -18.50 13.28 -13.29
N GLY A 564 -17.19 13.33 -13.02
CA GLY A 564 -16.46 14.59 -12.80
C GLY A 564 -16.65 15.62 -13.93
N PRO A 565 -16.60 15.24 -15.23
CA PRO A 565 -16.87 16.16 -16.33
C PRO A 565 -18.28 16.80 -16.30
N SER A 566 -19.26 16.15 -15.67
CA SER A 566 -20.62 16.67 -15.48
C SER A 566 -20.74 17.57 -14.24
N GLY A 567 -19.62 17.92 -13.60
CA GLY A 567 -19.62 18.71 -12.37
C GLY A 567 -20.04 17.92 -11.12
N VAL A 568 -19.99 16.58 -11.18
CA VAL A 568 -20.38 15.71 -10.05
C VAL A 568 -19.17 15.28 -9.25
N ARG A 569 -19.17 15.57 -7.95
CA ARG A 569 -18.16 15.06 -7.01
C ARG A 569 -18.66 13.81 -6.33
N VAL A 570 -17.83 12.79 -6.22
CA VAL A 570 -18.20 11.52 -5.57
C VAL A 570 -17.15 11.16 -4.55
N ASN A 571 -17.50 11.15 -3.27
CA ASN A 571 -16.62 10.79 -2.16
C ASN A 571 -17.28 9.74 -1.27
N ALA A 572 -16.50 9.17 -0.34
CA ALA A 572 -17.01 8.24 0.66
C ALA A 572 -16.59 8.64 2.08
N LEU A 573 -17.45 8.34 3.04
CA LEU A 573 -17.13 8.37 4.48
C LEU A 573 -17.05 6.92 4.97
N ALA A 574 -15.93 6.53 5.56
CA ALA A 574 -15.74 5.23 6.20
C ALA A 574 -15.75 5.38 7.73
N PRO A 575 -16.93 5.30 8.38
CA PRO A 575 -17.06 5.40 9.83
C PRO A 575 -16.49 4.16 10.54
N GLY A 576 -15.96 4.38 11.74
CA GLY A 576 -15.64 3.32 12.70
C GLY A 576 -16.84 2.90 13.56
N PRO A 577 -16.60 2.37 14.76
CA PRO A 577 -17.65 2.20 15.76
C PRO A 577 -18.26 3.57 16.14
N VAL A 578 -19.57 3.69 15.98
CA VAL A 578 -20.33 4.93 16.28
C VAL A 578 -21.40 4.64 17.33
N SER A 579 -21.31 5.27 18.50
CA SER A 579 -22.25 5.09 19.61
C SER A 579 -23.68 5.51 19.24
N GLY A 580 -24.66 4.95 19.97
CA GLY A 580 -26.07 5.29 19.76
C GLY A 580 -26.61 4.95 18.35
N THR A 581 -26.03 3.94 17.68
CA THR A 581 -26.51 3.44 16.38
C THR A 581 -26.95 1.98 16.45
N GLU A 582 -27.89 1.61 15.59
CA GLU A 582 -28.32 0.22 15.46
C GLU A 582 -27.18 -0.71 15.01
N GLY A 583 -26.31 -0.23 14.12
CA GLY A 583 -25.11 -0.95 13.71
C GLY A 583 -24.20 -1.28 14.89
N PHE A 584 -23.96 -0.30 15.77
CA PHE A 584 -23.16 -0.52 16.97
C PHE A 584 -23.79 -1.56 17.91
N ARG A 585 -25.11 -1.50 18.14
CA ARG A 585 -25.82 -2.49 18.97
C ARG A 585 -25.71 -3.91 18.43
N ARG A 586 -25.85 -4.09 17.11
CA ARG A 586 -25.77 -5.40 16.44
C ARG A 586 -24.37 -6.01 16.42
N LEU A 587 -23.34 -5.18 16.54
CA LEU A 587 -21.93 -5.61 16.51
C LEU A 587 -21.33 -5.81 17.91
N GLY A 588 -22.15 -5.87 18.95
CA GLY A 588 -21.72 -6.13 20.34
C GLY A 588 -21.98 -4.99 21.32
N GLY A 589 -22.30 -3.78 20.83
CA GLY A 589 -22.80 -2.66 21.62
C GLY A 589 -21.99 -2.35 22.90
N PRO A 590 -22.68 -2.01 24.02
CA PRO A 590 -22.03 -1.72 25.31
C PRO A 590 -21.24 -2.90 25.91
N ARG A 591 -21.54 -4.15 25.52
CA ARG A 591 -20.74 -5.31 25.96
C ARG A 591 -19.37 -5.34 25.28
N GLY A 592 -19.28 -4.85 24.05
CA GLY A 592 -18.00 -4.66 23.35
C GLY A 592 -17.15 -3.55 23.99
N GLU A 593 -17.79 -2.46 24.41
CA GLU A 593 -17.17 -1.36 25.16
C GLU A 593 -16.66 -1.80 26.54
N ALA A 594 -17.48 -2.52 27.31
CA ALA A 594 -17.11 -3.08 28.60
C ALA A 594 -15.99 -4.13 28.53
N ALA A 595 -15.79 -4.77 27.36
CA ALA A 595 -14.72 -5.73 27.10
C ALA A 595 -13.40 -5.06 26.64
N GLY A 596 -13.31 -3.73 26.63
CA GLY A 596 -12.09 -3.00 26.29
C GLY A 596 -11.75 -2.94 24.80
N HIS A 597 -12.71 -3.21 23.88
CA HIS A 597 -12.45 -3.15 22.44
C HIS A 597 -11.95 -1.78 21.96
N PHE A 598 -12.36 -0.70 22.63
CA PHE A 598 -11.92 0.66 22.30
C PHE A 598 -10.48 0.96 22.73
N ASN A 599 -9.86 0.12 23.57
CA ASN A 599 -8.45 0.25 23.94
C ASN A 599 -7.52 0.07 22.73
N SER A 600 -8.03 -0.57 21.67
CA SER A 600 -7.30 -0.72 20.40
C SER A 600 -7.47 0.47 19.45
N ILE A 601 -8.47 1.33 19.68
CA ILE A 601 -8.69 2.56 18.91
C ILE A 601 -7.69 3.62 19.43
N PRO A 602 -6.90 4.30 18.59
CA PRO A 602 -5.94 5.30 19.03
C PRO A 602 -6.55 6.43 19.87
N LEU A 603 -7.74 6.89 19.50
CA LEU A 603 -8.49 7.87 20.29
C LEU A 603 -9.21 7.28 21.51
N GLN A 604 -9.11 5.96 21.74
CA GLN A 604 -9.60 5.24 22.91
C GLN A 604 -11.12 5.36 23.17
N ARG A 605 -11.90 5.65 22.12
CA ARG A 605 -13.36 5.80 22.19
C ARG A 605 -14.02 5.46 20.86
N ALA A 606 -15.33 5.22 20.91
CA ALA A 606 -16.19 5.30 19.74
C ALA A 606 -16.35 6.76 19.26
N GLY A 607 -16.64 6.92 17.96
CA GLY A 607 -17.19 8.17 17.44
C GLY A 607 -18.66 8.32 17.83
N ASN A 608 -19.21 9.53 17.67
CA ASN A 608 -20.65 9.78 17.78
C ASN A 608 -21.28 10.18 16.44
N LYS A 609 -22.61 10.24 16.37
CA LYS A 609 -23.33 10.51 15.11
C LYS A 609 -23.06 11.93 14.61
N THR A 610 -22.92 12.90 15.52
CA THR A 610 -22.65 14.31 15.18
C THR A 610 -21.30 14.47 14.50
N GLU A 611 -20.27 13.76 14.96
CA GLU A 611 -18.96 13.72 14.29
C GLU A 611 -19.06 13.16 12.86
N MET A 612 -19.84 12.10 12.65
CA MET A 612 -20.06 11.53 11.31
C MET A 612 -20.81 12.50 10.40
N ALA A 613 -21.77 13.24 10.96
CA ALA A 613 -22.50 14.27 10.24
C ALA A 613 -21.59 15.45 9.85
N HIS A 614 -20.67 15.88 10.72
CA HIS A 614 -19.67 16.90 10.39
C HIS A 614 -18.72 16.45 9.27
N CYS A 615 -18.24 15.21 9.29
CA CYS A 615 -17.44 14.66 8.19
C CYS A 615 -18.22 14.64 6.87
N THR A 616 -19.49 14.27 6.92
CA THR A 616 -20.37 14.23 5.75
C THR A 616 -20.67 15.64 5.22
N LEU A 617 -20.88 16.61 6.10
CA LEU A 617 -21.09 18.03 5.77
C LEU A 617 -19.86 18.62 5.06
N PHE A 618 -18.66 18.30 5.53
CA PHE A 618 -17.42 18.68 4.85
C PHE A 618 -17.39 18.14 3.41
N LEU A 619 -17.65 16.84 3.21
CA LEU A 619 -17.61 16.20 1.89
C LEU A 619 -18.73 16.70 0.94
N ALA A 620 -19.91 17.01 1.48
CA ALA A 620 -21.05 17.49 0.69
C ALA A 620 -20.93 18.97 0.30
N SER A 621 -20.24 19.78 1.10
CA SER A 621 -20.20 21.23 0.93
C SER A 621 -19.09 21.74 0.02
N ARG A 622 -19.15 23.04 -0.31
CA ARG A 622 -18.12 23.77 -1.07
C ARG A 622 -16.72 23.78 -0.42
N VAL A 623 -16.62 23.46 0.88
CA VAL A 623 -15.32 23.39 1.59
C VAL A 623 -14.44 22.29 0.99
N SER A 624 -15.05 21.22 0.44
CA SER A 624 -14.34 20.14 -0.23
C SER A 624 -14.45 20.23 -1.77
N SER A 625 -14.68 21.42 -2.33
CA SER A 625 -14.92 21.62 -3.77
C SER A 625 -13.86 21.05 -4.72
N TYR A 626 -12.63 20.82 -4.25
CA TYR A 626 -11.55 20.18 -5.02
C TYR A 626 -11.25 18.73 -4.60
N VAL A 627 -12.14 18.10 -3.83
CA VAL A 627 -12.02 16.72 -3.34
C VAL A 627 -13.07 15.85 -4.03
N THR A 628 -12.62 14.86 -4.79
CA THR A 628 -13.45 13.82 -5.42
C THR A 628 -12.66 12.50 -5.47
N GLY A 629 -13.35 11.37 -5.42
CA GLY A 629 -12.76 10.03 -5.35
C GLY A 629 -12.13 9.68 -3.99
N ALA A 630 -12.27 10.55 -2.99
CA ALA A 630 -11.66 10.36 -1.68
C ALA A 630 -12.52 9.46 -0.79
N ILE A 631 -11.86 8.65 0.04
CA ILE A 631 -12.49 7.91 1.12
C ILE A 631 -11.96 8.50 2.44
N LEU A 632 -12.80 9.26 3.13
CA LEU A 632 -12.48 9.85 4.42
C LEU A 632 -12.74 8.81 5.51
N VAL A 633 -11.67 8.34 6.17
CA VAL A 633 -11.80 7.41 7.30
C VAL A 633 -12.02 8.19 8.60
N ALA A 634 -13.13 7.90 9.28
CA ALA A 634 -13.53 8.54 10.54
C ALA A 634 -13.83 7.48 11.61
N ASP A 635 -12.76 6.86 12.14
CA ASP A 635 -12.85 5.71 13.06
C ASP A 635 -11.93 5.83 14.28
N GLY A 636 -11.49 7.06 14.60
CA GLY A 636 -10.53 7.32 15.67
C GLY A 636 -9.14 6.72 15.44
N GLY A 637 -8.82 6.31 14.21
CA GLY A 637 -7.56 5.66 13.83
C GLY A 637 -7.58 4.13 13.98
N SER A 638 -8.74 3.54 14.28
CA SER A 638 -8.89 2.09 14.53
C SER A 638 -8.31 1.23 13.40
N TRP A 639 -8.53 1.63 12.14
CA TRP A 639 -8.01 0.94 10.97
C TRP A 639 -6.49 0.89 10.89
N LEU A 640 -5.78 1.79 11.59
CA LEU A 640 -4.32 1.80 11.63
C LEU A 640 -3.78 0.78 12.63
N THR A 641 -4.44 0.61 13.78
CA THR A 641 -3.87 -0.05 14.98
C THR A 641 -4.42 -1.43 15.29
N SER A 642 -5.45 -1.92 14.62
CA SER A 642 -6.00 -3.27 14.86
C SER A 642 -5.04 -4.44 14.52
N ALA A 643 -3.80 -4.14 14.10
CA ALA A 643 -2.69 -5.10 13.98
C ALA A 643 -1.50 -4.83 14.94
N ASN A 644 -1.53 -3.72 15.69
CA ASN A 644 -0.52 -3.33 16.67
C ASN A 644 -1.18 -3.37 18.05
N ASP A 645 -1.08 -4.50 18.74
CA ASP A 645 -1.45 -4.56 20.16
C ASP A 645 -0.39 -3.77 20.96
N VAL A 646 -0.61 -2.46 21.06
CA VAL A 646 0.28 -1.53 21.77
C VAL A 646 0.38 -1.92 23.24
N SER A 647 -0.69 -2.47 23.83
CA SER A 647 -0.67 -2.95 25.21
C SER A 647 0.27 -4.15 25.38
N MET A 648 0.23 -5.10 24.43
CA MET A 648 1.20 -6.20 24.38
C MET A 648 2.63 -5.69 24.13
N MET A 649 2.84 -4.75 23.21
CA MET A 649 4.18 -4.17 22.94
C MET A 649 4.73 -3.41 24.15
N LEU A 650 3.89 -2.65 24.86
CA LEU A 650 4.26 -1.98 26.11
C LEU A 650 4.48 -2.99 27.25
N GLY A 651 3.74 -4.10 27.26
CA GLY A 651 3.94 -5.23 28.16
C GLY A 651 5.29 -5.91 27.93
N VAL A 652 5.64 -6.18 26.67
CA VAL A 652 6.94 -6.72 26.27
C VAL A 652 8.06 -5.74 26.65
N TRP A 653 7.93 -4.46 26.31
CA TRP A 653 8.93 -3.44 26.64
C TRP A 653 9.12 -3.24 28.16
N SER A 654 8.03 -3.25 28.93
CA SER A 654 8.09 -3.16 30.40
C SER A 654 8.62 -4.43 31.06
N SER A 655 8.42 -5.60 30.42
CA SER A 655 9.02 -6.87 30.85
C SER A 655 10.52 -6.96 30.51
N GLU A 656 10.97 -6.36 29.41
CA GLU A 656 12.39 -6.23 29.05
C GLU A 656 13.12 -5.29 30.01
N LYS A 657 12.51 -4.18 30.42
CA LYS A 657 13.07 -3.31 31.48
C LYS A 657 13.17 -3.97 32.86
N LYS A 658 12.46 -5.07 33.11
CA LYS A 658 12.62 -5.88 34.33
C LYS A 658 13.72 -6.94 34.20
N ARG A 659 14.23 -7.21 33.00
CA ARG A 659 15.37 -8.12 32.75
C ARG A 659 16.73 -7.40 32.82
N ASP A 660 16.74 -6.07 32.71
CA ASP A 660 17.94 -5.23 32.83
C ASP A 660 18.11 -4.59 34.24
N LYS A 661 17.58 -5.21 35.30
CA LYS A 661 17.81 -4.80 36.70
C LYS A 661 18.23 -5.95 37.60
#